data_AF-A0AAD6PXF0-F1
#
_entry.id   AF-A0AAD6PXF0-F1
#
_cell.length_a   1.000
_cell.length_b   1.000
_cell.length_c   1.000
_cell.angle_alpha   90.00
_cell.angle_beta   90.00
_cell.angle_gamma   90.00
#
_symmetry.space_group_name_H-M   'P 1'
#
loop_
_entity.id
_entity.type
_entity.pdbx_description
1 polymer ?
#
loop_
_entity_poly.entity_id
_entity_poly.type
_entity_poly.pdbx_seq_one_letter_code
_entity_poly.pdbx_strand_id
1 'polypeptide(L)'
;MQGDVDPRKIGDNGDPVLSQDRSLKSQQSNDYTDENDESFTEDRDLNILLSQNSEQESSFRSSVGGNSSFKSVLRQDSMPPKGAVDGITTKNRLHRRTSTDWSMGSRSDGSLVGSTNSPEQSLPREFQEASDETIERLKSELSSLMRQSELSELELQTLRKQITKESRRGQDLSRQVKELEEERDELKTECEQLKSSRKSVEGESLNRLRAEYEDSLVQLEEVRRELSHQKDLNTNLKLQLQKTQDSNSELILAVGDLDEMLEKKKGEISCLSSKLDEVQEKNCKCSMKEDTDQHAVLAPEEKAREDDELCLLKQRVIDLSDEIEVHRENREKLENYIEQLTQDYENLKQENYDVSSKLEQSKIQEHKSSESLATIKELESQVQRLEERLKTQTQEFSESLVSINELEIQVKGLGKELEKQAQGFENDLDAMTHDRIEQEQRAIRAEEALRKTRWKNAVTAERIQEEFRKLSVEMAGKFDENEKLTKKSISEADELRAQNRILEENLQKANEELALVMDQKGVKMEELSMQLDLKTKHVEQMSVELEDASNQLKQGGEMQEAFQVEIQMLKKEIETLRKEKNDISEQEKVNLRDETEKLKTSCEETNIATERWKREREEIEEKFASTKKEAENTRQELLNVRSLKDEKEAMIKNLSSQLQSLRDQQIALKHSLSEEEWEKEKLQQQVIKLKGELQKKEHGNTSVMEKLSFSDETNSTPMDDEMQMNGRKGIERKARTCSKEELVVGTFHPMDEGNLTELLTEMAQLKEKNKCMEIELKEMQERYSEISLKFAEVEGERQQLVMTVRNLKNGKKS
;
A
#
# COMPACT_ATOMS: atom_id res chain seq x y z
N MET A 1 -27.42 -40.69 -52.99
CA MET A 1 -27.50 -42.13 -52.64
C MET A 1 -27.73 -42.22 -51.13
N GLN A 2 -28.11 -43.39 -50.59
CA GLN A 2 -28.57 -43.68 -49.19
C GLN A 2 -28.08 -42.71 -48.10
N GLY A 3 -28.86 -42.27 -47.10
CA GLY A 3 -29.97 -42.91 -46.35
C GLY A 3 -29.65 -42.72 -44.83
N ASP A 4 -30.55 -42.68 -43.85
CA ASP A 4 -32.00 -42.91 -43.81
C ASP A 4 -32.66 -42.22 -42.58
N VAL A 5 -33.98 -41.96 -42.67
CA VAL A 5 -35.03 -41.93 -41.59
C VAL A 5 -34.89 -41.05 -40.32
N ASP A 6 -35.88 -40.15 -40.13
CA ASP A 6 -36.43 -39.64 -38.84
C ASP A 6 -37.77 -40.39 -38.57
N PRO A 7 -38.11 -40.80 -37.33
CA PRO A 7 -39.23 -40.11 -36.66
C PRO A 7 -39.16 -40.05 -35.11
N ARG A 8 -40.19 -39.46 -34.51
CA ARG A 8 -40.24 -38.92 -33.14
C ARG A 8 -41.18 -39.71 -32.19
N LYS A 9 -40.93 -39.52 -30.87
CA LYS A 9 -41.91 -39.33 -29.76
C LYS A 9 -42.56 -40.55 -29.07
N ILE A 10 -42.94 -40.33 -27.79
CA ILE A 10 -43.78 -41.15 -26.87
C ILE A 10 -43.05 -42.39 -26.26
N GLY A 11 -43.16 -42.74 -24.97
CA GLY A 11 -43.71 -42.02 -23.79
C GLY A 11 -44.16 -42.92 -22.61
N ASP A 12 -44.33 -42.30 -21.43
CA ASP A 12 -45.31 -42.63 -20.35
C ASP A 12 -44.94 -43.53 -19.11
N ASN A 13 -45.63 -43.23 -17.98
CA ASN A 13 -45.82 -43.93 -16.68
C ASN A 13 -44.67 -44.08 -15.62
N GLY A 14 -44.96 -43.73 -14.35
CA GLY A 14 -44.11 -44.10 -13.19
C GLY A 14 -44.23 -43.34 -11.85
N ASP A 15 -45.43 -43.12 -11.29
CA ASP A 15 -45.67 -42.59 -9.91
C ASP A 15 -45.95 -43.76 -8.92
N PRO A 16 -46.07 -43.62 -7.56
CA PRO A 16 -45.91 -42.43 -6.68
C PRO A 16 -45.09 -42.68 -5.38
N VAL A 17 -45.04 -41.70 -4.45
CA VAL A 17 -45.35 -41.84 -2.99
C VAL A 17 -45.25 -40.49 -2.23
N LEU A 18 -45.97 -40.37 -1.10
CA LEU A 18 -46.26 -39.13 -0.35
C LEU A 18 -45.35 -38.91 0.87
N SER A 19 -45.13 -37.64 1.30
CA SER A 19 -45.59 -37.12 2.62
C SER A 19 -45.11 -35.69 2.97
N GLN A 20 -46.05 -34.86 3.46
CA GLN A 20 -45.94 -33.78 4.49
C GLN A 20 -44.92 -32.60 4.34
N ASP A 21 -45.15 -31.39 4.86
CA ASP A 21 -46.31 -30.83 5.61
C ASP A 21 -46.51 -29.31 5.36
N ARG A 22 -47.63 -28.71 5.84
CA ARG A 22 -47.96 -27.28 5.63
C ARG A 22 -48.94 -26.68 6.67
N SER A 23 -48.44 -26.05 7.73
CA SER A 23 -49.17 -25.16 8.67
C SER A 23 -48.13 -24.30 9.42
N LEU A 24 -48.27 -22.99 9.74
CA LEU A 24 -49.24 -22.27 10.60
C LEU A 24 -49.39 -22.94 11.99
N LYS A 25 -49.41 -22.26 13.14
CA LYS A 25 -49.89 -20.88 13.46
C LYS A 25 -49.28 -20.38 14.80
N SER A 26 -49.53 -19.12 15.15
CA SER A 26 -49.06 -18.39 16.35
C SER A 26 -49.71 -18.78 17.70
N GLN A 27 -49.02 -18.55 18.83
CA GLN A 27 -49.66 -18.00 20.05
C GLN A 27 -48.69 -17.29 21.03
N GLN A 28 -49.25 -16.58 22.02
CA GLN A 28 -48.66 -15.47 22.80
C GLN A 28 -48.10 -15.87 24.18
N SER A 29 -47.19 -15.05 24.76
CA SER A 29 -47.23 -14.63 26.18
C SER A 29 -46.26 -13.47 26.49
N ASN A 30 -46.82 -12.32 26.92
CA ASN A 30 -46.54 -11.52 28.15
C ASN A 30 -45.34 -11.90 29.08
N ASP A 31 -44.71 -10.98 29.83
CA ASP A 31 -45.19 -9.68 30.40
C ASP A 31 -44.16 -8.51 30.45
N TYR A 32 -44.59 -7.34 30.96
CA TYR A 32 -43.82 -6.10 31.28
C TYR A 32 -43.22 -6.18 32.72
N THR A 33 -42.25 -5.37 33.19
CA THR A 33 -42.19 -3.90 33.46
C THR A 33 -40.73 -3.38 33.38
N ASP A 34 -40.39 -2.18 32.92
CA ASP A 34 -40.67 -0.81 33.42
C ASP A 34 -39.94 -0.45 34.73
N GLU A 35 -39.04 0.54 34.67
CA GLU A 35 -38.40 1.22 35.82
C GLU A 35 -37.76 2.55 35.35
N ASN A 36 -37.97 3.67 36.07
CA ASN A 36 -37.48 5.01 35.70
C ASN A 36 -37.30 5.90 36.96
N ASP A 37 -36.46 6.94 36.83
CA ASP A 37 -36.29 8.13 37.69
C ASP A 37 -35.51 8.13 39.05
N GLU A 38 -34.60 9.11 39.10
CA GLU A 38 -34.21 10.03 40.20
C GLU A 38 -33.59 9.58 41.56
N SER A 39 -32.26 9.76 41.62
CA SER A 39 -31.52 10.61 42.61
C SER A 39 -31.38 10.23 44.10
N PHE A 40 -30.18 10.45 44.66
CA PHE A 40 -29.95 11.38 45.79
C PHE A 40 -28.45 11.71 45.96
N THR A 41 -28.11 12.60 46.91
CA THR A 41 -26.78 13.25 47.08
C THR A 41 -26.10 12.94 48.43
N GLU A 42 -24.96 13.63 48.69
CA GLU A 42 -24.18 13.74 49.95
C GLU A 42 -23.12 12.64 50.25
N ASP A 43 -22.01 12.91 50.97
CA ASP A 43 -21.16 14.11 51.12
C ASP A 43 -19.87 13.75 51.92
N ARG A 44 -18.69 14.35 51.62
CA ARG A 44 -17.65 14.79 52.60
C ARG A 44 -16.29 15.22 52.02
N ASP A 45 -15.83 16.40 52.45
CA ASP A 45 -14.45 16.92 52.34
C ASP A 45 -13.47 16.38 53.41
N LEU A 46 -12.15 16.53 53.14
CA LEU A 46 -11.13 16.89 54.16
C LEU A 46 -9.90 17.64 53.56
N ASN A 47 -10.01 18.97 53.41
CA ASN A 47 -9.29 20.01 54.18
C ASN A 47 -7.91 19.67 54.85
N ILE A 48 -6.87 20.55 54.96
CA ILE A 48 -6.63 21.97 54.59
C ILE A 48 -5.13 22.38 54.90
N LEU A 49 -4.76 23.69 54.89
CA LEU A 49 -3.49 24.36 55.35
C LEU A 49 -2.22 24.27 54.43
N LEU A 50 -1.34 25.29 54.31
CA LEU A 50 -1.46 26.77 54.50
C LEU A 50 -0.23 27.53 53.89
N SER A 51 -0.36 28.87 53.81
CA SER A 51 0.68 29.92 53.80
C SER A 51 1.44 30.14 52.48
N GLN A 52 1.55 31.35 51.91
CA GLN A 52 1.77 32.73 52.43
C GLN A 52 3.15 32.98 53.06
N ASN A 53 3.99 33.78 52.39
CA ASN A 53 4.19 35.19 52.79
C ASN A 53 5.00 35.97 51.74
N SER A 54 5.03 37.30 51.89
CA SER A 54 5.60 38.25 50.94
C SER A 54 6.25 39.45 51.62
N GLU A 55 7.47 39.80 51.20
CA GLU A 55 8.14 41.09 51.45
C GLU A 55 8.70 41.52 50.07
N GLN A 56 8.39 42.71 49.53
CA GLN A 56 8.96 44.04 49.85
C GLN A 56 10.49 44.12 49.55
N GLU A 57 11.03 45.14 48.88
CA GLU A 57 10.45 46.45 48.52
C GLU A 57 11.14 47.17 47.32
N SER A 58 10.38 48.02 46.62
CA SER A 58 10.86 49.13 45.76
C SER A 58 11.53 48.76 44.39
N SER A 59 11.52 49.58 43.33
CA SER A 59 10.92 50.91 43.14
C SER A 59 10.65 51.28 41.65
N PHE A 60 9.87 52.36 41.47
CA PHE A 60 9.70 53.23 40.30
C PHE A 60 8.82 52.85 39.08
N ARG A 61 7.70 53.60 38.99
CA ARG A 61 6.93 54.06 37.81
C ARG A 61 6.16 53.02 36.98
N SER A 62 4.90 53.26 36.56
CA SER A 62 3.76 54.07 37.06
C SER A 62 2.56 53.77 36.15
N SER A 63 1.40 53.31 36.64
CA SER A 63 0.24 54.14 37.07
C SER A 63 -0.30 55.07 35.97
N VAL A 64 -1.61 55.15 35.64
CA VAL A 64 -2.91 54.73 36.25
C VAL A 64 -3.87 54.41 35.08
N GLY A 65 -4.97 53.63 35.11
CA GLY A 65 -5.79 53.01 36.17
C GLY A 65 -7.21 53.63 36.25
N GLY A 66 -8.20 52.88 36.78
CA GLY A 66 -9.49 53.43 37.22
C GLY A 66 -10.71 53.21 36.30
N ASN A 67 -11.84 52.84 36.92
CA ASN A 67 -13.13 52.57 36.27
C ASN A 67 -14.13 53.74 36.44
N SER A 68 -15.11 53.85 35.51
CA SER A 68 -16.57 54.02 35.76
C SER A 68 -17.30 55.01 34.83
N SER A 69 -18.64 54.88 34.81
CA SER A 69 -19.66 55.89 34.43
C SER A 69 -20.00 56.13 32.94
N PHE A 70 -21.07 55.44 32.52
CA PHE A 70 -22.23 55.95 31.74
C PHE A 70 -22.09 56.53 30.31
N LYS A 71 -22.77 55.81 29.38
CA LYS A 71 -23.37 56.28 28.10
C LYS A 71 -22.35 56.60 26.98
N SER A 72 -22.62 56.38 25.68
CA SER A 72 -23.88 56.06 24.98
C SER A 72 -23.66 55.32 23.63
N VAL A 73 -24.69 54.60 23.13
CA VAL A 73 -24.97 54.28 21.70
C VAL A 73 -23.97 53.37 20.95
N LEU A 74 -24.35 52.47 20.03
CA LEU A 74 -25.57 51.64 19.84
C LEU A 74 -25.30 50.60 18.72
N ARG A 75 -25.46 49.31 19.03
CA ARG A 75 -26.04 48.19 18.22
C ARG A 75 -25.35 46.86 18.57
N GLN A 76 -26.16 45.81 18.64
CA GLN A 76 -25.76 44.44 18.94
C GLN A 76 -26.14 43.55 17.76
N ASP A 77 -25.36 42.50 17.53
CA ASP A 77 -25.82 41.28 16.85
C ASP A 77 -26.37 40.29 17.88
N SER A 78 -27.51 39.64 17.59
CA SER A 78 -27.84 38.25 17.98
C SER A 78 -29.24 37.84 17.49
N MET A 79 -29.37 36.57 17.11
CA MET A 79 -30.60 35.81 16.78
C MET A 79 -31.29 35.32 18.10
N PRO A 80 -32.51 34.70 18.18
CA PRO A 80 -33.21 33.73 17.27
C PRO A 80 -34.71 34.14 17.03
N PRO A 81 -35.73 33.28 16.73
CA PRO A 81 -35.82 31.82 16.53
C PRO A 81 -36.65 31.38 15.27
N LYS A 82 -37.61 30.45 15.41
CA LYS A 82 -38.51 29.88 14.37
C LYS A 82 -39.99 29.97 14.78
N GLY A 83 -40.87 30.08 13.78
CA GLY A 83 -42.30 29.72 13.85
C GLY A 83 -43.28 30.88 14.11
N ALA A 84 -44.55 30.84 13.65
CA ALA A 84 -45.19 29.91 12.70
C ALA A 84 -46.55 30.47 12.18
N VAL A 85 -47.07 29.88 11.09
CA VAL A 85 -48.48 29.91 10.60
C VAL A 85 -49.01 31.18 9.90
N ASP A 86 -49.74 30.95 8.80
CA ASP A 86 -50.66 31.77 7.96
C ASP A 86 -50.19 33.11 7.30
N GLY A 87 -50.72 33.39 6.09
CA GLY A 87 -50.44 34.67 5.39
C GLY A 87 -50.96 34.92 3.96
N ILE A 88 -51.03 33.89 3.09
CA ILE A 88 -51.69 33.89 1.75
C ILE A 88 -51.06 34.77 0.61
N THR A 89 -50.66 34.10 -0.50
CA THR A 89 -50.32 34.63 -1.85
C THR A 89 -49.10 35.57 -2.00
N THR A 90 -48.39 35.64 -3.15
CA THR A 90 -48.73 35.24 -4.54
C THR A 90 -47.60 34.46 -5.24
N LYS A 91 -47.96 33.66 -6.25
CA LYS A 91 -47.05 32.81 -7.05
C LYS A 91 -46.19 33.64 -8.02
N ASN A 92 -44.90 33.31 -8.13
CA ASN A 92 -44.11 33.54 -9.34
C ASN A 92 -43.73 32.18 -9.96
N ARG A 93 -43.93 32.01 -11.27
CA ARG A 93 -43.63 30.77 -12.01
C ARG A 93 -42.33 30.90 -12.80
N LEU A 94 -41.58 29.81 -12.92
CA LEU A 94 -40.53 29.67 -13.93
C LEU A 94 -41.15 29.52 -15.32
N HIS A 95 -40.67 30.31 -16.28
CA HIS A 95 -40.61 30.07 -17.73
C HIS A 95 -39.63 31.11 -18.32
N ARG A 96 -38.93 30.91 -19.45
CA ARG A 96 -38.53 29.72 -20.23
C ARG A 96 -37.50 30.25 -21.24
N ARG A 97 -36.29 29.66 -21.34
CA ARG A 97 -35.27 30.14 -22.30
C ARG A 97 -35.37 29.43 -23.65
N THR A 98 -35.46 30.24 -24.72
CA THR A 98 -35.19 29.94 -26.13
C THR A 98 -34.62 31.24 -26.70
N SER A 99 -33.34 31.28 -27.10
CA SER A 99 -32.81 30.79 -28.38
C SER A 99 -33.10 31.74 -29.53
N THR A 100 -32.15 32.65 -29.79
CA THR A 100 -32.03 33.40 -31.05
C THR A 100 -30.55 33.67 -31.32
N ASP A 101 -29.94 32.90 -32.22
CA ASP A 101 -28.72 33.33 -32.91
C ASP A 101 -29.07 34.43 -33.91
N TRP A 102 -28.14 35.36 -34.16
CA TRP A 102 -28.08 36.08 -35.43
C TRP A 102 -26.63 36.17 -35.91
N SER A 103 -26.42 35.73 -37.15
CA SER A 103 -25.10 35.58 -37.75
C SER A 103 -24.49 36.91 -38.21
N MET A 104 -23.17 36.96 -38.32
CA MET A 104 -22.49 38.06 -39.01
C MET A 104 -22.70 37.94 -40.52
N GLY A 105 -23.06 39.04 -41.19
CA GLY A 105 -23.11 39.05 -42.65
C GLY A 105 -23.88 40.18 -43.30
N SER A 106 -23.30 41.38 -43.35
CA SER A 106 -23.53 42.31 -44.47
C SER A 106 -22.31 43.19 -44.66
N ARG A 107 -21.82 43.23 -45.90
CA ARG A 107 -20.65 44.01 -46.30
C ARG A 107 -21.08 45.42 -46.68
N SER A 108 -20.17 46.37 -46.52
CA SER A 108 -20.29 47.66 -47.20
C SER A 108 -20.27 47.41 -48.71
N ASP A 109 -21.24 47.99 -49.39
CA ASP A 109 -21.10 48.53 -50.74
C ASP A 109 -21.59 49.99 -50.71
N GLY A 110 -21.09 50.83 -51.60
CA GLY A 110 -21.29 52.28 -51.56
C GLY A 110 -21.83 52.82 -52.87
N SER A 111 -23.07 53.30 -52.86
CA SER A 111 -23.64 54.09 -53.97
C SER A 111 -24.00 55.49 -53.47
N LEU A 112 -23.14 56.45 -53.80
CA LEU A 112 -23.21 57.84 -53.34
C LEU A 112 -23.67 58.76 -54.47
N VAL A 113 -24.80 59.44 -54.26
CA VAL A 113 -25.29 60.61 -55.03
C VAL A 113 -25.70 60.33 -56.49
N GLY A 114 -26.73 61.03 -56.99
CA GLY A 114 -26.79 61.28 -58.44
C GLY A 114 -28.12 61.50 -59.17
N SER A 115 -29.23 61.90 -58.54
CA SER A 115 -30.41 62.34 -59.33
C SER A 115 -31.21 63.46 -58.67
N THR A 116 -30.89 64.69 -59.05
CA THR A 116 -31.73 65.88 -58.81
C THR A 116 -32.76 66.01 -59.92
N ASN A 117 -34.03 66.23 -59.58
CA ASN A 117 -34.91 67.14 -60.33
C ASN A 117 -36.16 67.50 -59.51
N SER A 118 -36.59 68.75 -59.62
CA SER A 118 -37.88 69.26 -59.13
C SER A 118 -38.98 68.95 -60.17
N PRO A 119 -40.28 68.96 -59.80
CA PRO A 119 -40.99 70.23 -59.80
C PRO A 119 -41.94 70.46 -58.61
N GLU A 120 -42.06 71.72 -58.18
CA GLU A 120 -43.26 72.19 -57.49
C GLU A 120 -44.44 72.30 -58.47
N GLN A 121 -45.65 71.84 -58.08
CA GLN A 121 -46.86 72.67 -58.10
C GLN A 121 -48.13 71.95 -57.57
N SER A 122 -49.10 72.78 -57.14
CA SER A 122 -50.50 72.46 -56.79
C SER A 122 -50.77 71.49 -55.62
N LEU A 123 -51.15 72.06 -54.48
CA LEU A 123 -52.00 71.40 -53.47
C LEU A 123 -53.47 71.82 -53.65
N PRO A 124 -54.40 70.87 -53.85
CA PRO A 124 -55.80 71.03 -53.45
C PRO A 124 -55.91 70.86 -51.92
N ARG A 125 -56.68 71.75 -51.28
CA ARG A 125 -56.63 71.99 -49.83
C ARG A 125 -57.73 71.26 -49.05
N GLU A 126 -57.59 69.95 -48.81
CA GLU A 126 -58.67 69.18 -48.13
C GLU A 126 -58.24 67.98 -47.25
N PHE A 127 -56.96 67.83 -46.88
CA PHE A 127 -56.46 66.67 -46.09
C PHE A 127 -55.66 67.00 -44.80
N GLN A 128 -55.73 68.23 -44.31
CA GLN A 128 -54.83 68.72 -43.23
C GLN A 128 -54.97 67.98 -41.88
N GLU A 129 -56.18 67.58 -41.48
CA GLU A 129 -56.37 66.96 -40.16
C GLU A 129 -55.76 65.55 -40.08
N ALA A 130 -55.73 64.81 -41.20
CA ALA A 130 -55.07 63.51 -41.29
C ALA A 130 -53.54 63.61 -41.45
N SER A 131 -53.03 64.68 -42.10
CA SER A 131 -51.58 64.91 -42.15
C SER A 131 -51.02 65.26 -40.78
N ASP A 132 -51.71 66.09 -40.01
CA ASP A 132 -51.16 66.60 -38.75
C ASP A 132 -51.14 65.51 -37.67
N GLU A 133 -52.15 64.63 -37.62
CA GLU A 133 -52.15 63.46 -36.71
C GLU A 133 -51.09 62.42 -37.10
N THR A 134 -50.81 62.22 -38.40
CA THR A 134 -49.73 61.32 -38.83
C THR A 134 -48.34 61.92 -38.64
N ILE A 135 -48.18 63.23 -38.82
CA ILE A 135 -46.96 63.97 -38.49
C ILE A 135 -46.67 63.93 -36.98
N GLU A 136 -47.67 64.14 -36.12
CA GLU A 136 -47.47 64.08 -34.66
C GLU A 136 -47.17 62.65 -34.18
N ARG A 137 -47.78 61.64 -34.82
CA ARG A 137 -47.43 60.23 -34.61
C ARG A 137 -45.97 59.96 -34.98
N LEU A 138 -45.53 60.41 -36.15
CA LEU A 138 -44.13 60.29 -36.59
C LEU A 138 -43.15 61.07 -35.68
N LYS A 139 -43.52 62.23 -35.14
CA LYS A 139 -42.73 62.92 -34.09
C LYS A 139 -42.65 62.11 -32.80
N SER A 140 -43.75 61.46 -32.40
CA SER A 140 -43.77 60.62 -31.19
C SER A 140 -42.92 59.35 -31.36
N GLU A 141 -42.90 58.78 -32.57
CA GLU A 141 -42.08 57.63 -32.96
C GLU A 141 -40.60 58.01 -33.11
N LEU A 142 -40.28 59.17 -33.71
CA LEU A 142 -38.93 59.73 -33.69
C LEU A 142 -38.45 59.96 -32.25
N SER A 143 -39.32 60.45 -31.37
CA SER A 143 -39.01 60.72 -29.96
C SER A 143 -38.82 59.43 -29.14
N SER A 144 -39.54 58.35 -29.45
CA SER A 144 -39.34 57.05 -28.81
C SER A 144 -38.09 56.35 -29.34
N LEU A 145 -37.80 56.43 -30.64
CA LEU A 145 -36.56 55.95 -31.25
C LEU A 145 -35.32 56.71 -30.74
N MET A 146 -35.41 58.03 -30.56
CA MET A 146 -34.35 58.82 -29.92
C MET A 146 -34.10 58.33 -28.48
N ARG A 147 -35.15 58.18 -27.67
CA ARG A 147 -35.02 57.60 -26.32
C ARG A 147 -34.46 56.17 -26.32
N GLN A 148 -34.83 55.35 -27.29
CA GLN A 148 -34.28 53.99 -27.42
C GLN A 148 -32.79 54.02 -27.77
N SER A 149 -32.36 54.96 -28.63
CA SER A 149 -30.95 55.19 -28.94
C SER A 149 -30.16 55.71 -27.73
N GLU A 150 -30.74 56.62 -26.94
CA GLU A 150 -30.15 57.11 -25.69
C GLU A 150 -29.97 55.97 -24.66
N LEU A 151 -30.98 55.13 -24.48
CA LEU A 151 -30.91 53.95 -23.61
C LEU A 151 -29.85 52.95 -24.10
N SER A 152 -29.80 52.66 -25.41
CA SER A 152 -28.82 51.74 -25.98
C SER A 152 -27.38 52.24 -25.84
N GLU A 153 -27.12 53.55 -25.96
CA GLU A 153 -25.79 54.11 -25.70
C GLU A 153 -25.45 54.12 -24.20
N LEU A 154 -26.42 54.30 -23.30
CA LEU A 154 -26.20 54.13 -21.85
C LEU A 154 -25.91 52.67 -21.46
N GLU A 155 -26.56 51.70 -22.11
CA GLU A 155 -26.26 50.27 -21.98
C GLU A 155 -24.85 49.97 -22.51
N LEU A 156 -24.49 50.45 -23.70
CA LEU A 156 -23.14 50.33 -24.27
C LEU A 156 -22.07 50.97 -23.36
N GLN A 157 -22.33 52.14 -22.78
CA GLN A 157 -21.42 52.75 -21.79
C GLN A 157 -21.30 51.92 -20.51
N THR A 158 -22.36 51.26 -20.08
CA THR A 158 -22.36 50.37 -18.91
C THR A 158 -21.57 49.09 -19.19
N LEU A 159 -21.76 48.49 -20.36
CA LEU A 159 -20.98 47.33 -20.84
C LEU A 159 -19.50 47.69 -21.03
N ARG A 160 -19.18 48.83 -21.66
CA ARG A 160 -17.80 49.37 -21.76
C ARG A 160 -17.17 49.50 -20.37
N LYS A 161 -17.88 50.07 -19.38
CA LYS A 161 -17.41 50.17 -17.99
C LYS A 161 -17.19 48.79 -17.36
N GLN A 162 -18.09 47.82 -17.56
CA GLN A 162 -17.93 46.46 -17.05
C GLN A 162 -16.71 45.75 -17.67
N ILE A 163 -16.52 45.86 -18.99
CA ILE A 163 -15.35 45.34 -19.70
C ILE A 163 -14.05 45.94 -19.14
N THR A 164 -14.00 47.25 -18.86
CA THR A 164 -12.80 47.84 -18.22
C THR A 164 -12.55 47.37 -16.78
N LYS A 165 -13.59 46.94 -16.04
CA LYS A 165 -13.43 46.37 -14.70
C LYS A 165 -12.91 44.93 -14.75
N GLU A 166 -13.52 44.06 -15.55
CA GLU A 166 -13.06 42.68 -15.70
C GLU A 166 -11.69 42.61 -16.41
N SER A 167 -11.39 43.54 -17.32
CA SER A 167 -10.04 43.65 -17.91
C SER A 167 -8.97 44.00 -16.88
N ARG A 168 -9.25 44.89 -15.91
CA ARG A 168 -8.32 45.18 -14.81
C ARG A 168 -8.18 43.97 -13.89
N ARG A 169 -9.30 43.36 -13.48
CA ARG A 169 -9.31 42.14 -12.67
C ARG A 169 -8.52 41.00 -13.32
N GLY A 170 -8.63 40.83 -14.64
CA GLY A 170 -7.83 39.88 -15.40
C GLY A 170 -6.33 40.21 -15.43
N GLN A 171 -5.96 41.49 -15.49
CA GLN A 171 -4.57 41.94 -15.37
C GLN A 171 -4.01 41.72 -13.96
N ASP A 172 -4.81 41.95 -12.92
CA ASP A 172 -4.43 41.75 -11.52
C ASP A 172 -4.26 40.25 -11.21
N LEU A 173 -5.20 39.40 -11.64
CA LEU A 173 -5.06 37.93 -11.57
C LEU A 173 -3.87 37.42 -12.39
N SER A 174 -3.64 37.97 -13.59
CA SER A 174 -2.47 37.63 -14.41
C SER A 174 -1.15 38.08 -13.80
N ARG A 175 -1.16 38.98 -12.80
CA ARG A 175 0.03 39.34 -12.04
C ARG A 175 0.26 38.37 -10.89
N GLN A 176 -0.79 38.05 -10.13
CA GLN A 176 -0.75 37.05 -9.06
C GLN A 176 -0.30 35.68 -9.59
N VAL A 177 -0.73 35.28 -10.79
CA VAL A 177 -0.24 34.06 -11.44
C VAL A 177 1.27 34.10 -11.69
N LYS A 178 1.82 35.25 -12.11
CA LYS A 178 3.28 35.39 -12.32
C LYS A 178 4.07 35.41 -11.02
N GLU A 179 3.58 36.13 -10.02
CA GLU A 179 4.14 36.17 -8.67
C GLU A 179 4.22 34.74 -8.10
N LEU A 180 3.16 33.93 -8.27
CA LEU A 180 3.14 32.51 -7.89
C LEU A 180 3.99 31.61 -8.82
N GLU A 181 4.09 31.90 -10.11
CA GLU A 181 4.97 31.17 -11.03
C GLU A 181 6.46 31.35 -10.68
N GLU A 182 6.83 32.56 -10.27
CA GLU A 182 8.15 32.98 -9.78
C GLU A 182 8.46 32.33 -8.42
N GLU A 183 7.60 32.47 -7.40
CA GLU A 183 7.74 31.76 -6.10
C GLU A 183 7.91 30.23 -6.28
N ARG A 184 7.13 29.63 -7.20
CA ARG A 184 7.20 28.19 -7.49
C ARG A 184 8.53 27.80 -8.16
N ASP A 185 9.09 28.62 -9.04
CA ASP A 185 10.40 28.32 -9.63
C ASP A 185 11.56 28.60 -8.65
N GLU A 186 11.45 29.59 -7.76
CA GLU A 186 12.40 29.78 -6.64
C GLU A 186 12.43 28.55 -5.72
N LEU A 187 11.28 28.14 -5.18
CA LEU A 187 11.13 26.93 -4.36
C LEU A 187 11.61 25.66 -5.07
N LYS A 188 11.41 25.58 -6.40
CA LYS A 188 11.94 24.48 -7.22
C LYS A 188 13.46 24.49 -7.27
N THR A 189 14.11 25.64 -7.45
CA THR A 189 15.58 25.73 -7.40
C THR A 189 16.13 25.42 -6.01
N GLU A 190 15.44 25.80 -4.93
CA GLU A 190 15.81 25.40 -3.57
C GLU A 190 15.70 23.87 -3.39
N CYS A 191 14.60 23.26 -3.87
CA CYS A 191 14.43 21.81 -3.85
C CYS A 191 15.51 21.07 -4.67
N GLU A 192 16.00 21.65 -5.77
CA GLU A 192 17.11 21.09 -6.56
C GLU A 192 18.46 21.26 -5.85
N GLN A 193 18.69 22.41 -5.18
CA GLN A 193 19.86 22.63 -4.32
C GLN A 193 19.90 21.65 -3.14
N LEU A 194 18.79 21.48 -2.41
CA LEU A 194 18.66 20.52 -1.30
C LEU A 194 18.82 19.06 -1.76
N LYS A 195 18.35 18.72 -2.98
CA LYS A 195 18.66 17.41 -3.60
C LYS A 195 20.14 17.25 -3.95
N SER A 196 20.85 18.33 -4.27
CA SER A 196 22.29 18.28 -4.56
C SER A 196 23.13 18.11 -3.28
N SER A 197 22.82 18.85 -2.21
CA SER A 197 23.52 18.74 -0.92
C SER A 197 23.28 17.40 -0.25
N ARG A 198 22.02 16.90 -0.25
CA ARG A 198 21.66 15.57 0.24
C ARG A 198 22.48 14.46 -0.43
N LYS A 199 22.64 14.50 -1.76
CA LYS A 199 23.44 13.52 -2.51
C LYS A 199 24.92 13.52 -2.10
N SER A 200 25.48 14.67 -1.74
CA SER A 200 26.85 14.75 -1.22
C SER A 200 26.98 14.05 0.14
N VAL A 201 26.04 14.31 1.05
CA VAL A 201 26.02 13.73 2.40
C VAL A 201 25.79 12.21 2.37
N GLU A 202 24.86 11.73 1.52
CA GLU A 202 24.59 10.29 1.35
C GLU A 202 25.78 9.54 0.72
N GLY A 203 26.54 10.18 -0.18
CA GLY A 203 27.77 9.59 -0.72
C GLY A 203 28.88 9.42 0.33
N GLU A 204 29.05 10.43 1.19
CA GLU A 204 30.05 10.39 2.27
C GLU A 204 29.69 9.44 3.42
N SER A 205 28.41 9.26 3.73
CA SER A 205 27.98 8.31 4.77
C SER A 205 28.09 6.87 4.30
N LEU A 206 27.72 6.56 3.05
CA LEU A 206 27.87 5.22 2.45
C LEU A 206 29.34 4.79 2.36
N ASN A 207 30.27 5.71 2.06
CA ASN A 207 31.70 5.40 2.04
C ASN A 207 32.27 5.14 3.44
N ARG A 208 31.76 5.83 4.49
CA ARG A 208 32.11 5.55 5.90
C ARG A 208 31.62 4.18 6.35
N LEU A 209 30.34 3.90 6.12
CA LEU A 209 29.71 2.61 6.44
C LEU A 209 30.37 1.44 5.70
N ARG A 210 30.83 1.65 4.44
CA ARG A 210 31.63 0.66 3.71
C ARG A 210 32.95 0.36 4.43
N ALA A 211 33.70 1.38 4.83
CA ALA A 211 34.97 1.19 5.52
C ALA A 211 34.78 0.52 6.90
N GLU A 212 33.76 0.94 7.66
CA GLU A 212 33.40 0.34 8.94
C GLU A 212 32.95 -1.14 8.79
N TYR A 213 32.25 -1.48 7.71
CA TYR A 213 31.88 -2.86 7.37
C TYR A 213 33.09 -3.70 6.93
N GLU A 214 33.99 -3.14 6.12
CA GLU A 214 35.21 -3.82 5.67
C GLU A 214 36.17 -4.07 6.85
N ASP A 215 36.32 -3.13 7.79
CA ASP A 215 37.08 -3.34 9.04
C ASP A 215 36.40 -4.35 9.98
N SER A 216 35.08 -4.29 10.13
CA SER A 216 34.30 -5.27 10.90
C SER A 216 34.45 -6.70 10.36
N LEU A 217 34.56 -6.87 9.03
CA LEU A 217 34.84 -8.17 8.40
C LEU A 217 36.25 -8.69 8.73
N VAL A 218 37.26 -7.81 8.75
CA VAL A 218 38.64 -8.16 9.16
C VAL A 218 38.66 -8.61 10.62
N GLN A 219 38.02 -7.87 11.52
CA GLN A 219 37.89 -8.23 12.94
C GLN A 219 37.16 -9.57 13.13
N LEU A 220 36.09 -9.84 12.37
CA LEU A 220 35.34 -11.09 12.47
C LEU A 220 36.14 -12.29 11.94
N GLU A 221 36.95 -12.12 10.90
CA GLU A 221 37.84 -13.16 10.39
C GLU A 221 39.07 -13.38 11.31
N GLU A 222 39.49 -12.37 12.07
CA GLU A 222 40.46 -12.52 13.17
C GLU A 222 39.91 -13.38 14.32
N VAL A 223 38.69 -13.09 14.78
CA VAL A 223 38.00 -13.90 15.79
C VAL A 223 37.79 -15.35 15.32
N ARG A 224 37.53 -15.57 14.03
CA ARG A 224 37.48 -16.93 13.44
C ARG A 224 38.82 -17.65 13.47
N ARG A 225 39.92 -16.96 13.17
CA ARG A 225 41.28 -17.53 13.26
C ARG A 225 41.63 -17.92 14.69
N GLU A 226 41.39 -17.05 15.66
CA GLU A 226 41.65 -17.37 17.08
C GLU A 226 40.74 -18.50 17.59
N LEU A 227 39.44 -18.49 17.24
CA LEU A 227 38.53 -19.59 17.58
C LEU A 227 38.97 -20.94 16.96
N SER A 228 39.64 -20.92 15.81
CA SER A 228 40.19 -22.13 15.18
C SER A 228 41.45 -22.60 15.91
N HIS A 229 42.38 -21.68 16.20
CA HIS A 229 43.57 -21.96 17.01
C HIS A 229 43.22 -22.51 18.41
N GLN A 230 42.21 -21.95 19.09
CA GLN A 230 41.70 -22.46 20.37
C GLN A 230 41.09 -23.86 20.25
N LYS A 231 40.40 -24.17 19.15
CA LYS A 231 39.90 -25.54 18.89
C LYS A 231 41.05 -26.51 18.71
N ASP A 232 42.04 -26.16 17.89
CA ASP A 232 43.21 -27.01 17.64
C ASP A 232 43.99 -27.28 18.94
N LEU A 233 44.24 -26.24 19.75
CA LEU A 233 44.83 -26.36 21.08
C LEU A 233 43.99 -27.25 22.02
N ASN A 234 42.65 -27.11 22.00
CA ASN A 234 41.75 -27.95 22.79
C ASN A 234 41.80 -29.42 22.37
N THR A 235 41.91 -29.71 21.06
CA THR A 235 42.10 -31.10 20.57
C THR A 235 43.48 -31.66 20.96
N ASN A 236 44.52 -30.84 20.95
CA ASN A 236 45.87 -31.24 21.39
C ASN A 236 45.90 -31.54 22.90
N LEU A 237 45.31 -30.68 23.73
CA LEU A 237 45.17 -30.91 25.17
C LEU A 237 44.33 -32.16 25.48
N LYS A 238 43.25 -32.42 24.74
CA LYS A 238 42.48 -33.67 24.85
C LYS A 238 43.30 -34.91 24.46
N LEU A 239 44.10 -34.82 23.40
CA LEU A 239 44.99 -35.90 22.97
C LEU A 239 46.13 -36.15 23.97
N GLN A 240 46.64 -35.11 24.64
CA GLN A 240 47.59 -35.26 25.74
C GLN A 240 46.92 -35.90 26.96
N LEU A 241 45.72 -35.44 27.35
CA LEU A 241 44.98 -36.01 28.47
C LEU A 241 44.66 -37.51 28.23
N GLN A 242 44.19 -37.86 27.02
CA GLN A 242 43.96 -39.26 26.63
C GLN A 242 45.25 -40.07 26.77
N LYS A 243 46.38 -39.61 26.21
CA LYS A 243 47.67 -40.31 26.35
C LYS A 243 48.13 -40.47 27.80
N THR A 244 47.88 -39.49 28.67
CA THR A 244 48.17 -39.65 30.11
C THR A 244 47.21 -40.62 30.79
N GLN A 245 45.95 -40.69 30.36
CA GLN A 245 44.99 -41.68 30.85
C GLN A 245 45.38 -43.09 30.40
N ASP A 246 45.71 -43.27 29.12
CA ASP A 246 46.15 -44.55 28.54
C ASP A 246 47.43 -45.06 29.23
N SER A 247 48.41 -44.17 29.43
CA SER A 247 49.66 -44.50 30.13
C SER A 247 49.46 -44.76 31.63
N ASN A 248 48.50 -44.09 32.27
CA ASN A 248 48.10 -44.42 33.64
C ASN A 248 47.37 -45.78 33.71
N SER A 249 46.58 -46.14 32.70
CA SER A 249 45.97 -47.48 32.61
C SER A 249 47.02 -48.58 32.38
N GLU A 250 48.02 -48.33 31.52
CA GLU A 250 49.19 -49.22 31.34
C GLU A 250 49.98 -49.39 32.66
N LEU A 251 50.18 -48.30 33.41
CA LEU A 251 50.82 -48.33 34.72
C LEU A 251 49.98 -49.07 35.78
N ILE A 252 48.66 -48.92 35.77
CA ILE A 252 47.75 -49.66 36.67
C ILE A 252 47.79 -51.16 36.35
N LEU A 253 47.85 -51.55 35.07
CA LEU A 253 48.03 -52.95 34.67
C LEU A 253 49.40 -53.49 35.13
N ALA A 254 50.48 -52.74 34.91
CA ALA A 254 51.82 -53.14 35.36
C ALA A 254 51.95 -53.22 36.89
N VAL A 255 51.22 -52.40 37.65
CA VAL A 255 51.11 -52.51 39.12
C VAL A 255 50.28 -53.75 39.49
N GLY A 256 49.20 -54.04 38.77
CA GLY A 256 48.41 -55.28 38.95
C GLY A 256 49.24 -56.55 38.72
N ASP A 257 50.06 -56.58 37.66
CA ASP A 257 51.00 -57.68 37.38
C ASP A 257 52.05 -57.84 38.49
N LEU A 258 52.54 -56.71 39.05
CA LEU A 258 53.47 -56.71 40.18
C LEU A 258 52.78 -57.22 41.46
N ASP A 259 51.53 -56.82 41.72
CA ASP A 259 50.75 -57.27 42.88
C ASP A 259 50.35 -58.74 42.76
N GLU A 260 50.02 -59.26 41.57
CA GLU A 260 49.81 -60.70 41.37
C GLU A 260 51.12 -61.47 41.61
N MET A 261 52.26 -60.97 41.12
CA MET A 261 53.57 -61.57 41.43
C MET A 261 53.92 -61.49 42.92
N LEU A 262 53.54 -60.41 43.63
CA LEU A 262 53.74 -60.28 45.07
C LEU A 262 52.84 -61.21 45.87
N GLU A 263 51.56 -61.34 45.55
CA GLU A 263 50.66 -62.30 46.21
C GLU A 263 51.05 -63.75 45.90
N LYS A 264 51.51 -64.03 44.68
CA LYS A 264 52.11 -65.33 44.33
C LYS A 264 53.38 -65.61 45.14
N LYS A 265 54.26 -64.61 45.31
CA LYS A 265 55.46 -64.74 46.17
C LYS A 265 55.12 -64.84 47.66
N LYS A 266 54.06 -64.19 48.12
CA LYS A 266 53.51 -64.28 49.48
C LYS A 266 52.87 -65.64 49.75
N GLY A 267 52.22 -66.24 48.74
CA GLY A 267 51.80 -67.63 48.73
C GLY A 267 52.98 -68.61 48.77
N GLU A 268 54.00 -68.41 47.94
CA GLU A 268 55.26 -69.19 48.01
C GLU A 268 55.93 -69.06 49.38
N ILE A 269 55.99 -67.86 49.96
CA ILE A 269 56.52 -67.59 51.31
C ILE A 269 55.66 -68.30 52.37
N SER A 270 54.34 -68.34 52.22
CA SER A 270 53.46 -69.07 53.15
C SER A 270 53.70 -70.59 53.06
N CYS A 271 53.89 -71.13 51.86
CA CYS A 271 54.29 -72.53 51.61
C CYS A 271 55.76 -72.84 51.95
N LEU A 272 56.56 -71.84 52.32
CA LEU A 272 57.90 -71.98 52.89
C LEU A 272 57.88 -71.80 54.41
N SER A 273 57.02 -70.93 54.95
CA SER A 273 56.78 -70.76 56.38
C SER A 273 56.19 -72.03 56.97
N SER A 274 55.18 -72.64 56.32
CA SER A 274 54.62 -73.92 56.77
C SER A 274 55.67 -75.04 56.84
N LYS A 275 56.70 -74.99 55.98
CA LYS A 275 57.85 -75.92 56.00
C LYS A 275 58.94 -75.54 57.00
N LEU A 276 58.92 -74.32 57.52
CA LEU A 276 59.78 -73.87 58.62
C LEU A 276 59.16 -74.24 59.97
N ASP A 277 57.84 -74.09 60.09
CA ASP A 277 57.04 -74.51 61.23
C ASP A 277 57.10 -76.04 61.43
N GLU A 278 57.05 -76.83 60.34
CA GLU A 278 57.32 -78.29 60.36
C GLU A 278 58.75 -78.68 60.81
N VAL A 279 59.68 -77.72 60.90
CA VAL A 279 61.09 -77.96 61.26
C VAL A 279 61.46 -77.43 62.65
N GLN A 280 60.66 -76.55 63.27
CA GLN A 280 60.98 -75.96 64.59
C GLN A 280 60.48 -76.75 65.81
N GLU A 281 59.76 -77.86 65.66
CA GLU A 281 59.35 -78.72 66.80
C GLU A 281 60.39 -79.81 67.16
N LYS A 282 61.70 -79.47 67.24
CA LYS A 282 62.78 -80.31 67.82
C LYS A 282 64.11 -79.56 68.02
N ASN A 283 64.37 -79.00 69.21
CA ASN A 283 65.61 -79.26 69.97
C ASN A 283 65.73 -78.55 71.34
N CYS A 284 66.69 -79.04 72.12
CA CYS A 284 67.09 -78.78 73.53
C CYS A 284 67.01 -77.33 74.06
N LYS A 285 66.69 -77.02 75.34
CA LYS A 285 66.73 -77.70 76.68
C LYS A 285 67.97 -77.42 77.55
N CYS A 286 67.72 -77.07 78.81
CA CYS A 286 68.66 -77.03 79.94
C CYS A 286 67.98 -77.50 81.26
N SER A 287 68.53 -77.16 82.43
CA SER A 287 68.03 -77.39 83.81
C SER A 287 68.57 -76.27 84.75
N MET A 288 68.32 -76.11 86.06
CA MET A 288 67.94 -76.96 87.23
C MET A 288 66.78 -76.28 88.01
N LYS A 289 65.77 -76.95 88.59
CA LYS A 289 65.66 -77.88 89.76
C LYS A 289 65.66 -77.22 91.16
N GLU A 290 64.51 -77.28 91.85
CA GLU A 290 64.18 -78.17 93.00
C GLU A 290 65.31 -78.44 94.03
N ASP A 291 65.08 -78.48 95.36
CA ASP A 291 64.05 -79.26 96.09
C ASP A 291 63.71 -78.72 97.53
N THR A 292 62.85 -79.43 98.27
CA THR A 292 62.44 -79.20 99.69
C THR A 292 62.62 -80.49 100.52
N ASP A 293 62.81 -80.46 101.85
CA ASP A 293 62.31 -81.51 102.79
C ASP A 293 62.57 -81.26 104.31
N GLN A 294 62.10 -82.16 105.19
CA GLN A 294 61.97 -81.98 106.66
C GLN A 294 62.27 -83.24 107.54
N HIS A 295 62.39 -83.03 108.87
CA HIS A 295 62.07 -83.94 110.01
C HIS A 295 63.03 -85.02 110.59
N ALA A 296 62.72 -85.38 111.87
CA ALA A 296 63.16 -86.51 112.74
C ALA A 296 64.31 -86.23 113.77
N VAL A 297 64.35 -86.75 115.02
CA VAL A 297 63.39 -87.50 115.89
C VAL A 297 63.74 -87.34 117.42
N LEU A 298 63.05 -88.03 118.35
CA LEU A 298 62.93 -87.77 119.82
C LEU A 298 63.99 -88.40 120.79
N ALA A 299 63.86 -88.09 122.10
CA ALA A 299 64.67 -88.42 123.30
C ALA A 299 64.44 -89.88 123.86
N PRO A 300 64.82 -90.35 125.11
CA PRO A 300 65.19 -89.65 126.37
C PRO A 300 66.28 -90.29 127.33
N GLU A 301 66.48 -89.67 128.51
CA GLU A 301 66.91 -90.16 129.87
C GLU A 301 68.03 -91.23 130.09
N GLU A 302 69.05 -90.94 130.95
CA GLU A 302 69.10 -91.30 132.40
C GLU A 302 70.48 -91.04 133.11
N LYS A 303 70.43 -90.57 134.38
CA LYS A 303 71.42 -90.45 135.50
C LYS A 303 72.89 -90.95 135.32
N ALA A 304 73.90 -90.16 135.76
CA ALA A 304 74.48 -90.26 137.13
C ALA A 304 75.88 -89.55 137.37
N ARG A 305 75.85 -88.44 138.15
CA ARG A 305 76.89 -87.91 139.10
C ARG A 305 78.32 -87.53 138.65
N GLU A 306 78.73 -86.35 139.13
CA GLU A 306 80.07 -86.00 139.62
C GLU A 306 81.15 -85.67 138.56
N ASP A 307 80.84 -84.67 137.73
CA ASP A 307 81.81 -83.69 137.18
C ASP A 307 81.13 -82.31 136.92
N ASP A 308 80.12 -81.98 137.74
CA ASP A 308 78.97 -81.15 137.33
C ASP A 308 79.24 -79.63 137.12
N GLU A 309 80.22 -79.01 137.79
CA GLU A 309 80.44 -77.55 137.67
C GLU A 309 80.95 -77.12 136.28
N LEU A 310 81.81 -77.92 135.64
CA LEU A 310 82.46 -77.54 134.38
C LEU A 310 81.53 -77.67 133.16
N CYS A 311 80.43 -78.43 133.28
CA CYS A 311 79.38 -78.51 132.27
C CYS A 311 78.39 -77.34 132.37
N LEU A 312 78.00 -76.93 133.58
CA LEU A 312 77.11 -75.76 133.77
C LEU A 312 77.72 -74.47 133.20
N LEU A 313 79.03 -74.27 133.39
CA LEU A 313 79.72 -73.10 132.83
C LEU A 313 79.78 -73.13 131.30
N LYS A 314 79.95 -74.32 130.69
CA LYS A 314 79.93 -74.49 129.23
C LYS A 314 78.55 -74.27 128.65
N GLN A 315 77.50 -74.81 129.28
CA GLN A 315 76.12 -74.56 128.84
C GLN A 315 75.83 -73.07 128.86
N ARG A 316 76.20 -72.35 129.95
CA ARG A 316 75.96 -70.91 130.03
C ARG A 316 76.71 -70.09 128.98
N VAL A 317 77.89 -70.56 128.53
CA VAL A 317 78.62 -69.95 127.40
C VAL A 317 77.93 -70.22 126.06
N ILE A 318 77.32 -71.40 125.87
CA ILE A 318 76.50 -71.71 124.68
C ILE A 318 75.24 -70.84 124.68
N ASP A 319 74.45 -70.82 125.77
CA ASP A 319 73.22 -70.02 125.88
C ASP A 319 73.48 -68.54 125.54
N LEU A 320 74.58 -67.97 126.05
CA LEU A 320 74.97 -66.57 125.78
C LEU A 320 75.51 -66.36 124.36
N SER A 321 76.08 -67.39 123.73
CA SER A 321 76.50 -67.33 122.33
C SER A 321 75.30 -67.35 121.39
N ASP A 322 74.30 -68.18 121.69
CA ASP A 322 73.04 -68.25 120.96
C ASP A 322 72.23 -66.94 121.12
N GLU A 323 72.21 -66.35 122.33
CA GLU A 323 71.63 -65.02 122.58
C GLU A 323 72.33 -63.91 121.76
N ILE A 324 73.67 -63.96 121.65
CA ILE A 324 74.46 -63.06 120.80
C ILE A 324 74.18 -63.29 119.30
N GLU A 325 73.97 -64.52 118.86
CA GLU A 325 73.64 -64.87 117.47
C GLU A 325 72.24 -64.34 117.09
N VAL A 326 71.23 -64.54 117.96
CA VAL A 326 69.89 -63.97 117.79
C VAL A 326 69.92 -62.44 117.77
N HIS A 327 70.76 -61.81 118.60
CA HIS A 327 70.99 -60.36 118.52
C HIS A 327 71.68 -59.91 117.23
N ARG A 328 72.57 -60.73 116.66
CA ARG A 328 73.20 -60.45 115.35
C ARG A 328 72.18 -60.55 114.21
N GLU A 329 71.39 -61.62 114.17
CA GLU A 329 70.31 -61.77 113.18
C GLU A 329 69.30 -60.60 113.27
N ASN A 330 68.91 -60.19 114.47
CA ASN A 330 67.94 -59.11 114.65
C ASN A 330 68.51 -57.74 114.28
N ARG A 331 69.82 -57.53 114.43
CA ARG A 331 70.53 -56.37 113.88
C ARG A 331 70.51 -56.40 112.35
N GLU A 332 70.81 -57.54 111.73
CA GLU A 332 70.84 -57.68 110.26
C GLU A 332 69.44 -57.53 109.63
N LYS A 333 68.40 -58.06 110.28
CA LYS A 333 66.99 -57.81 109.90
C LYS A 333 66.62 -56.33 109.98
N LEU A 334 67.14 -55.59 110.96
CA LEU A 334 66.94 -54.15 111.10
C LEU A 334 67.76 -53.34 110.09
N GLU A 335 68.98 -53.77 109.78
CA GLU A 335 69.88 -53.17 108.78
C GLU A 335 69.28 -53.30 107.38
N ASN A 336 68.79 -54.49 107.02
CA ASN A 336 68.03 -54.74 105.78
C ASN A 336 66.75 -53.89 105.69
N TYR A 337 66.05 -53.68 106.83
CA TYR A 337 64.85 -52.81 106.87
C TYR A 337 65.20 -51.33 106.63
N ILE A 338 66.35 -50.87 107.16
CA ILE A 338 66.85 -49.51 106.92
C ILE A 338 67.31 -49.35 105.45
N GLU A 339 67.96 -50.35 104.88
CA GLU A 339 68.38 -50.33 103.46
C GLU A 339 67.17 -50.30 102.51
N GLN A 340 66.17 -51.16 102.75
CA GLN A 340 64.89 -51.13 102.01
C GLN A 340 64.20 -49.76 102.12
N LEU A 341 64.07 -49.21 103.34
CA LEU A 341 63.45 -47.90 103.55
C LEU A 341 64.23 -46.74 102.88
N THR A 342 65.55 -46.89 102.76
CA THR A 342 66.43 -45.94 102.06
C THR A 342 66.23 -46.03 100.54
N GLN A 343 66.11 -47.24 99.99
CA GLN A 343 65.80 -47.46 98.58
C GLN A 343 64.40 -46.91 98.24
N ASP A 344 63.40 -47.17 99.09
CA ASP A 344 62.04 -46.66 98.90
C ASP A 344 61.97 -45.12 98.98
N TYR A 345 62.77 -44.50 99.85
CA TYR A 345 62.90 -43.04 99.90
C TYR A 345 63.51 -42.45 98.63
N GLU A 346 64.56 -43.06 98.09
CA GLU A 346 65.21 -42.57 96.86
C GLU A 346 64.34 -42.85 95.61
N ASN A 347 63.62 -43.99 95.58
CA ASN A 347 62.58 -44.28 94.58
C ASN A 347 61.49 -43.19 94.58
N LEU A 348 60.90 -42.90 95.75
CA LEU A 348 59.86 -41.87 95.90
C LEU A 348 60.35 -40.47 95.53
N LYS A 349 61.64 -40.18 95.79
CA LYS A 349 62.31 -38.93 95.41
C LYS A 349 62.50 -38.82 93.89
N GLN A 350 62.84 -39.91 93.20
CA GLN A 350 62.88 -39.94 91.73
C GLN A 350 61.48 -39.82 91.13
N GLU A 351 60.48 -40.53 91.64
CA GLU A 351 59.09 -40.42 91.18
C GLU A 351 58.55 -38.99 91.33
N ASN A 352 58.85 -38.32 92.44
CA ASN A 352 58.45 -36.94 92.69
C ASN A 352 59.13 -35.94 91.71
N TYR A 353 60.40 -36.18 91.35
CA TYR A 353 61.09 -35.42 90.29
C TYR A 353 60.44 -35.65 88.92
N ASP A 354 60.15 -36.91 88.58
CA ASP A 354 59.49 -37.32 87.35
C ASP A 354 58.09 -36.70 87.19
N VAL A 355 57.29 -36.73 88.26
CA VAL A 355 55.95 -36.12 88.32
C VAL A 355 56.06 -34.60 88.20
N SER A 356 57.02 -33.97 88.87
CA SER A 356 57.26 -32.51 88.76
C SER A 356 57.64 -32.10 87.34
N SER A 357 58.49 -32.86 86.66
CA SER A 357 58.88 -32.63 85.26
C SER A 357 57.70 -32.78 84.30
N LYS A 358 56.90 -33.84 84.45
CA LYS A 358 55.68 -34.08 83.65
C LYS A 358 54.63 -32.98 83.88
N LEU A 359 54.47 -32.51 85.12
CA LEU A 359 53.57 -31.40 85.45
C LEU A 359 54.00 -30.08 84.80
N GLU A 360 55.30 -29.76 84.80
CA GLU A 360 55.80 -28.54 84.15
C GLU A 360 55.67 -28.61 82.62
N GLN A 361 55.94 -29.77 82.02
CA GLN A 361 55.70 -30.02 80.60
C GLN A 361 54.21 -29.87 80.25
N SER A 362 53.30 -30.31 81.12
CA SER A 362 51.85 -30.13 80.95
C SER A 362 51.45 -28.65 80.93
N LYS A 363 51.98 -27.81 81.84
CA LYS A 363 51.70 -26.35 81.84
C LYS A 363 52.16 -25.69 80.55
N ILE A 364 53.34 -26.06 80.05
CA ILE A 364 53.89 -25.52 78.78
C ILE A 364 52.98 -25.92 77.59
N GLN A 365 52.42 -27.12 77.61
CA GLN A 365 51.46 -27.59 76.60
C GLN A 365 50.08 -26.91 76.74
N GLU A 366 49.65 -26.61 77.97
CA GLU A 366 48.43 -25.86 78.27
C GLU A 366 48.54 -24.40 77.79
N HIS A 367 49.69 -23.74 77.99
CA HIS A 367 49.95 -22.41 77.44
C HIS A 367 49.91 -22.38 75.90
N LYS A 368 50.55 -23.34 75.22
CA LYS A 368 50.45 -23.50 73.76
C LYS A 368 49.01 -23.79 73.30
N SER A 369 48.26 -24.56 74.09
CA SER A 369 46.83 -24.80 73.83
C SER A 369 46.04 -23.51 73.91
N SER A 370 46.33 -22.64 74.88
CA SER A 370 45.72 -21.31 75.02
C SER A 370 46.02 -20.38 73.83
N GLU A 371 47.27 -20.36 73.35
CA GLU A 371 47.65 -19.63 72.14
C GLU A 371 46.89 -20.14 70.91
N SER A 372 46.81 -21.47 70.72
CA SER A 372 46.04 -22.06 69.62
C SER A 372 44.54 -21.73 69.72
N LEU A 373 43.95 -21.76 70.93
CA LEU A 373 42.57 -21.37 71.19
C LEU A 373 42.32 -19.89 70.81
N ALA A 374 43.28 -19.01 71.05
CA ALA A 374 43.18 -17.60 70.63
C ALA A 374 43.19 -17.47 69.09
N THR A 375 44.06 -18.22 68.39
CA THR A 375 44.06 -18.22 66.91
C THR A 375 42.79 -18.82 66.31
N ILE A 376 42.23 -19.86 66.93
CA ILE A 376 40.94 -20.46 66.53
C ILE A 376 39.82 -19.43 66.66
N LYS A 377 39.72 -18.72 67.80
CA LYS A 377 38.71 -17.67 68.01
C LYS A 377 38.83 -16.48 67.05
N GLU A 378 40.05 -16.09 66.70
CA GLU A 378 40.27 -15.09 65.65
C GLU A 378 39.71 -15.58 64.30
N LEU A 379 40.02 -16.82 63.91
CA LEU A 379 39.51 -17.44 62.68
C LEU A 379 37.98 -17.62 62.69
N GLU A 380 37.39 -18.09 63.79
CA GLU A 380 35.93 -18.16 63.99
C GLU A 380 35.29 -16.77 63.77
N SER A 381 35.89 -15.71 64.33
CA SER A 381 35.42 -14.34 64.13
C SER A 381 35.58 -13.84 62.69
N GLN A 382 36.57 -14.35 61.93
CA GLN A 382 36.75 -14.06 60.52
C GLN A 382 35.72 -14.80 59.65
N VAL A 383 35.43 -16.07 59.96
CA VAL A 383 34.36 -16.84 59.32
C VAL A 383 33.01 -16.16 59.54
N GLN A 384 32.65 -15.80 60.77
CA GLN A 384 31.40 -15.09 61.05
C GLN A 384 31.31 -13.76 60.28
N ARG A 385 32.38 -12.95 60.24
CA ARG A 385 32.42 -11.69 59.46
C ARG A 385 32.29 -11.92 57.94
N LEU A 386 32.69 -13.08 57.43
CA LEU A 386 32.52 -13.47 56.03
C LEU A 386 31.10 -13.99 55.77
N GLU A 387 30.52 -14.78 56.66
CA GLU A 387 29.13 -15.24 56.58
C GLU A 387 28.13 -14.08 56.64
N GLU A 388 28.34 -13.10 57.52
CA GLU A 388 27.54 -11.87 57.61
C GLU A 388 27.64 -11.04 56.31
N ARG A 389 28.83 -10.92 55.73
CA ARG A 389 29.03 -10.27 54.42
C ARG A 389 28.35 -11.05 53.29
N LEU A 390 28.47 -12.37 53.27
CA LEU A 390 27.86 -13.20 52.23
C LEU A 390 26.33 -13.15 52.32
N LYS A 391 25.78 -13.06 53.54
CA LYS A 391 24.35 -12.85 53.79
C LYS A 391 23.86 -11.47 53.33
N THR A 392 24.61 -10.39 53.60
CA THR A 392 24.26 -9.04 53.08
C THR A 392 24.34 -8.99 51.56
N GLN A 393 25.37 -9.54 50.94
CA GLN A 393 25.45 -9.67 49.47
C GLN A 393 24.30 -10.51 48.89
N THR A 394 23.90 -11.60 49.55
CA THR A 394 22.75 -12.41 49.12
C THR A 394 21.44 -11.60 49.17
N GLN A 395 21.27 -10.74 50.20
CA GLN A 395 20.15 -9.83 50.31
C GLN A 395 20.18 -8.75 49.19
N GLU A 396 21.32 -8.10 48.98
CA GLU A 396 21.56 -7.11 47.91
C GLU A 396 21.27 -7.69 46.51
N PHE A 397 21.68 -8.94 46.26
CA PHE A 397 21.36 -9.65 45.01
C PHE A 397 19.87 -9.97 44.89
N SER A 398 19.18 -10.30 45.98
CA SER A 398 17.73 -10.56 45.96
C SER A 398 16.91 -9.29 45.68
N GLU A 399 17.32 -8.15 46.25
CA GLU A 399 16.70 -6.85 45.99
C GLU A 399 16.97 -6.39 44.56
N SER A 400 18.21 -6.57 44.09
CA SER A 400 18.58 -6.33 42.68
C SER A 400 17.76 -7.19 41.71
N LEU A 401 17.49 -8.46 42.05
CA LEU A 401 16.68 -9.37 41.23
C LEU A 401 15.23 -8.91 41.13
N VAL A 402 14.64 -8.41 42.23
CA VAL A 402 13.30 -7.81 42.24
C VAL A 402 13.26 -6.58 41.33
N SER A 403 14.21 -5.65 41.47
CA SER A 403 14.29 -4.46 40.61
C SER A 403 14.48 -4.80 39.13
N ILE A 404 15.28 -5.83 38.81
CA ILE A 404 15.46 -6.33 37.43
C ILE A 404 14.13 -6.87 36.88
N ASN A 405 13.40 -7.68 37.66
CA ASN A 405 12.11 -8.23 37.25
C ASN A 405 11.04 -7.13 37.05
N GLU A 406 11.00 -6.10 37.90
CA GLU A 406 10.13 -4.93 37.71
C GLU A 406 10.45 -4.18 36.41
N LEU A 407 11.73 -3.95 36.13
CA LEU A 407 12.17 -3.34 34.86
C LEU A 407 11.85 -4.23 33.66
N GLU A 408 11.99 -5.55 33.77
CA GLU A 408 11.63 -6.50 32.71
C GLU A 408 10.13 -6.50 32.43
N ILE A 409 9.29 -6.37 33.46
CA ILE A 409 7.83 -6.19 33.33
C ILE A 409 7.51 -4.85 32.62
N GLN A 410 8.20 -3.76 32.97
CA GLN A 410 8.04 -2.46 32.30
C GLN A 410 8.45 -2.53 30.82
N VAL A 411 9.58 -3.16 30.50
CA VAL A 411 10.05 -3.37 29.11
C VAL A 411 9.07 -4.24 28.33
N LYS A 412 8.52 -5.31 28.92
CA LYS A 412 7.45 -6.13 28.32
C LYS A 412 6.15 -5.35 28.12
N GLY A 413 5.83 -4.40 29.00
CA GLY A 413 4.69 -3.49 28.86
C GLY A 413 4.87 -2.52 27.69
N LEU A 414 6.01 -1.83 27.64
CA LEU A 414 6.37 -0.90 26.56
C LEU A 414 6.48 -1.60 25.20
N GLY A 415 7.03 -2.82 25.16
CA GLY A 415 7.09 -3.64 23.96
C GLY A 415 5.70 -3.96 23.40
N LYS A 416 4.75 -4.35 24.25
CA LYS A 416 3.35 -4.57 23.85
C LYS A 416 2.65 -3.29 23.39
N GLU A 417 2.98 -2.14 23.94
CA GLU A 417 2.38 -0.87 23.52
C GLU A 417 2.94 -0.41 22.17
N LEU A 418 4.25 -0.57 21.93
CA LEU A 418 4.87 -0.37 20.62
C LEU A 418 4.31 -1.34 19.57
N GLU A 419 4.08 -2.60 19.93
CA GLU A 419 3.48 -3.62 19.06
C GLU A 419 2.03 -3.27 18.68
N LYS A 420 1.20 -2.80 19.63
CA LYS A 420 -0.13 -2.24 19.33
C LYS A 420 -0.07 -1.03 18.41
N GLN A 421 0.86 -0.09 18.65
CA GLN A 421 1.00 1.10 17.81
C GLN A 421 1.43 0.72 16.39
N ALA A 422 2.38 -0.20 16.24
CA ALA A 422 2.78 -0.74 14.94
C ALA A 422 1.60 -1.41 14.21
N GLN A 423 0.81 -2.24 14.91
CA GLN A 423 -0.38 -2.86 14.32
C GLN A 423 -1.46 -1.83 13.97
N GLY A 424 -1.61 -0.77 14.78
CA GLY A 424 -2.50 0.36 14.49
C GLY A 424 -2.11 1.06 13.18
N PHE A 425 -0.84 1.43 13.04
CA PHE A 425 -0.33 2.04 11.81
C PHE A 425 -0.41 1.10 10.60
N GLU A 426 -0.21 -0.21 10.77
CA GLU A 426 -0.39 -1.20 9.69
C GLU A 426 -1.86 -1.28 9.25
N ASN A 427 -2.80 -1.34 10.21
CA ASN A 427 -4.23 -1.32 9.93
C ASN A 427 -4.68 0.00 9.26
N ASP A 428 -4.16 1.15 9.70
CA ASP A 428 -4.46 2.46 9.11
C ASP A 428 -3.89 2.59 7.69
N LEU A 429 -2.72 1.99 7.41
CA LEU A 429 -2.14 1.91 6.07
C LEU A 429 -2.93 0.96 5.16
N ASP A 430 -3.39 -0.18 5.66
CA ASP A 430 -4.27 -1.09 4.90
C ASP A 430 -5.63 -0.46 4.61
N ALA A 431 -6.23 0.26 5.57
CA ALA A 431 -7.45 1.03 5.35
C ALA A 431 -7.24 2.16 4.33
N MET A 432 -6.18 2.96 4.48
CA MET A 432 -5.85 4.04 3.55
C MET A 432 -5.57 3.52 2.13
N THR A 433 -4.87 2.39 1.99
CA THR A 433 -4.60 1.81 0.67
C THR A 433 -5.86 1.20 0.06
N HIS A 434 -6.75 0.59 0.85
CA HIS A 434 -8.05 0.13 0.37
C HIS A 434 -8.92 1.30 -0.15
N ASP A 435 -9.08 2.36 0.65
CA ASP A 435 -9.83 3.57 0.27
C ASP A 435 -9.23 4.24 -0.97
N ARG A 436 -7.90 4.32 -1.07
CA ARG A 436 -7.20 4.87 -2.24
C ARG A 436 -7.45 4.02 -3.48
N ILE A 437 -7.38 2.70 -3.38
CA ILE A 437 -7.67 1.77 -4.49
C ILE A 437 -9.14 1.89 -4.93
N GLU A 438 -10.09 1.99 -3.99
CA GLU A 438 -11.51 2.13 -4.32
C GLU A 438 -11.82 3.49 -4.96
N GLN A 439 -11.17 4.57 -4.48
CA GLN A 439 -11.23 5.90 -5.10
C GLN A 439 -10.59 5.93 -6.49
N GLU A 440 -9.44 5.28 -6.69
CA GLU A 440 -8.79 5.12 -8.00
C GLU A 440 -9.69 4.35 -8.97
N GLN A 441 -10.31 3.25 -8.52
CA GLN A 441 -11.32 2.53 -9.30
C GLN A 441 -12.57 3.37 -9.59
N ARG A 442 -13.02 4.25 -8.68
CA ARG A 442 -14.12 5.20 -8.94
C ARG A 442 -13.72 6.22 -10.01
N ALA A 443 -12.50 6.76 -9.94
CA ALA A 443 -11.98 7.72 -10.92
C ALA A 443 -11.82 7.10 -12.32
N ILE A 444 -11.26 5.89 -12.42
CA ILE A 444 -11.13 5.12 -13.67
C ILE A 444 -12.52 4.88 -14.30
N ARG A 445 -13.49 4.37 -13.52
CA ARG A 445 -14.89 4.19 -13.97
C ARG A 445 -15.51 5.47 -14.53
N ALA A 446 -15.27 6.61 -13.88
CA ALA A 446 -15.78 7.91 -14.33
C ALA A 446 -15.08 8.40 -15.61
N GLU A 447 -13.76 8.21 -15.74
CA GLU A 447 -13.00 8.61 -16.92
C GLU A 447 -13.37 7.77 -18.14
N GLU A 448 -13.56 6.46 -17.98
CA GLU A 448 -14.01 5.57 -19.06
C GLU A 448 -15.45 5.88 -19.51
N ALA A 449 -16.35 6.19 -18.57
CA ALA A 449 -17.69 6.69 -18.91
C ALA A 449 -17.62 8.01 -19.72
N LEU A 450 -16.72 8.92 -19.33
CA LEU A 450 -16.50 10.19 -20.02
C LEU A 450 -15.81 10.04 -21.38
N ARG A 451 -14.91 9.06 -21.56
CA ARG A 451 -14.41 8.65 -22.90
C ARG A 451 -15.55 8.12 -23.76
N LYS A 452 -16.44 7.29 -23.20
CA LYS A 452 -17.58 6.69 -23.91
C LYS A 452 -18.62 7.73 -24.33
N THR A 453 -18.89 8.77 -23.54
CA THR A 453 -19.76 9.89 -23.94
C THR A 453 -19.10 10.80 -24.97
N ARG A 454 -17.80 11.14 -24.81
CA ARG A 454 -17.04 11.89 -25.83
C ARG A 454 -17.04 11.16 -27.18
N TRP A 455 -16.81 9.85 -27.19
CA TRP A 455 -16.85 9.05 -28.42
C TRP A 455 -18.25 9.02 -29.07
N LYS A 456 -19.32 8.78 -28.28
CA LYS A 456 -20.70 8.89 -28.79
C LYS A 456 -20.97 10.26 -29.42
N ASN A 457 -20.54 11.34 -28.77
CA ASN A 457 -20.75 12.71 -29.24
C ASN A 457 -19.93 13.04 -30.49
N ALA A 458 -18.74 12.46 -30.64
CA ALA A 458 -17.95 12.57 -31.87
C ALA A 458 -18.67 11.88 -33.04
N VAL A 459 -19.16 10.65 -32.85
CA VAL A 459 -19.90 9.89 -33.88
C VAL A 459 -21.23 10.57 -34.26
N THR A 460 -21.94 11.17 -33.32
CA THR A 460 -23.17 11.93 -33.66
C THR A 460 -22.87 13.26 -34.34
N ALA A 461 -21.79 13.95 -33.98
CA ALA A 461 -21.34 15.15 -34.67
C ALA A 461 -20.86 14.86 -36.11
N GLU A 462 -20.08 13.79 -36.30
CA GLU A 462 -19.64 13.29 -37.61
C GLU A 462 -20.83 12.96 -38.51
N ARG A 463 -21.83 12.23 -37.99
CA ARG A 463 -23.09 11.97 -38.71
C ARG A 463 -23.82 13.27 -39.10
N ILE A 464 -23.90 14.24 -38.20
CA ILE A 464 -24.55 15.54 -38.47
C ILE A 464 -23.78 16.32 -39.56
N GLN A 465 -22.44 16.32 -39.49
CA GLN A 465 -21.57 16.93 -40.50
C GLN A 465 -21.73 16.25 -41.88
N GLU A 466 -21.89 14.93 -41.92
CA GLU A 466 -22.16 14.16 -43.14
C GLU A 466 -23.56 14.48 -43.72
N GLU A 467 -24.61 14.64 -42.91
CA GLU A 467 -25.91 15.12 -43.39
C GLU A 467 -25.83 16.57 -43.92
N PHE A 468 -25.10 17.47 -43.25
CA PHE A 468 -24.83 18.81 -43.78
C PHE A 468 -24.05 18.78 -45.10
N ARG A 469 -23.09 17.85 -45.26
CA ARG A 469 -22.34 17.66 -46.50
C ARG A 469 -23.26 17.19 -47.64
N LYS A 470 -24.14 16.22 -47.40
CA LYS A 470 -25.15 15.76 -48.36
C LYS A 470 -26.08 16.90 -48.79
N LEU A 471 -26.66 17.62 -47.81
CA LEU A 471 -27.55 18.75 -48.08
C LEU A 471 -26.84 19.87 -48.85
N SER A 472 -25.56 20.13 -48.57
CA SER A 472 -24.75 21.10 -49.33
C SER A 472 -24.55 20.69 -50.79
N VAL A 473 -24.32 19.39 -51.05
CA VAL A 473 -24.23 18.84 -52.41
C VAL A 473 -25.57 18.90 -53.13
N GLU A 474 -26.68 18.60 -52.45
CA GLU A 474 -28.02 18.71 -53.02
C GLU A 474 -28.38 20.16 -53.35
N MET A 475 -28.14 21.11 -52.43
CA MET A 475 -28.36 22.54 -52.68
C MET A 475 -27.50 23.07 -53.82
N ALA A 476 -26.23 22.63 -53.93
CA ALA A 476 -25.39 22.98 -55.07
C ALA A 476 -25.95 22.42 -56.38
N GLY A 477 -26.37 21.15 -56.41
CA GLY A 477 -27.03 20.54 -57.57
C GLY A 477 -28.31 21.27 -58.00
N LYS A 478 -29.15 21.68 -57.04
CA LYS A 478 -30.38 22.46 -57.30
C LYS A 478 -30.08 23.89 -57.76
N PHE A 479 -29.00 24.51 -57.26
CA PHE A 479 -28.54 25.80 -57.77
C PHE A 479 -28.05 25.68 -59.22
N ASP A 480 -27.25 24.65 -59.52
CA ASP A 480 -26.79 24.29 -60.86
C ASP A 480 -27.93 24.04 -61.85
N GLU A 481 -28.96 23.29 -61.44
CA GLU A 481 -30.18 23.08 -62.22
C GLU A 481 -30.91 24.40 -62.50
N ASN A 482 -31.11 25.22 -61.46
CA ASN A 482 -31.79 26.51 -61.57
C ASN A 482 -31.01 27.52 -62.42
N GLU A 483 -29.68 27.53 -62.35
CA GLU A 483 -28.81 28.36 -63.18
C GLU A 483 -28.88 27.94 -64.66
N LYS A 484 -28.91 26.62 -64.94
CA LYS A 484 -29.12 26.07 -66.29
C LYS A 484 -30.52 26.43 -66.84
N LEU A 485 -31.57 26.35 -66.02
CA LEU A 485 -32.92 26.79 -66.39
C LEU A 485 -32.99 28.29 -66.66
N THR A 486 -32.40 29.11 -65.77
CA THR A 486 -32.33 30.57 -65.94
C THR A 486 -31.60 30.94 -67.23
N LYS A 487 -30.47 30.28 -67.54
CA LYS A 487 -29.75 30.46 -68.81
C LYS A 487 -30.60 30.12 -70.03
N LYS A 488 -31.37 29.02 -69.98
CA LYS A 488 -32.32 28.65 -71.06
C LYS A 488 -33.38 29.72 -71.28
N SER A 489 -34.10 30.13 -70.21
CA SER A 489 -35.16 31.14 -70.32
C SER A 489 -34.63 32.53 -70.72
N ILE A 490 -33.37 32.86 -70.39
CA ILE A 490 -32.71 34.05 -70.95
C ILE A 490 -32.49 33.89 -72.46
N SER A 491 -31.94 32.76 -72.93
CA SER A 491 -31.74 32.53 -74.38
C SER A 491 -33.05 32.49 -75.17
N GLU A 492 -34.11 31.88 -74.62
CA GLU A 492 -35.47 31.89 -75.19
C GLU A 492 -36.02 33.32 -75.27
N ALA A 493 -35.81 34.13 -74.23
CA ALA A 493 -36.21 35.54 -74.23
C ALA A 493 -35.34 36.43 -75.14
N ASP A 494 -34.08 36.07 -75.41
CA ASP A 494 -33.22 36.74 -76.40
C ASP A 494 -33.64 36.38 -77.83
N GLU A 495 -34.00 35.13 -78.09
CA GLU A 495 -34.54 34.69 -79.39
C GLU A 495 -35.88 35.38 -79.69
N LEU A 496 -36.82 35.41 -78.73
CA LEU A 496 -38.07 36.14 -78.88
C LEU A 496 -37.86 37.66 -79.06
N ARG A 497 -36.85 38.26 -78.42
CA ARG A 497 -36.45 39.65 -78.66
C ARG A 497 -35.86 39.86 -80.06
N ALA A 498 -35.13 38.89 -80.61
CA ALA A 498 -34.62 38.94 -81.98
C ALA A 498 -35.77 38.81 -83.01
N GLN A 499 -36.72 37.88 -82.77
CA GLN A 499 -37.92 37.74 -83.59
C GLN A 499 -38.77 39.01 -83.58
N ASN A 500 -39.00 39.62 -82.40
CA ASN A 500 -39.71 40.90 -82.30
C ASN A 500 -39.02 42.02 -83.08
N ARG A 501 -37.69 42.17 -83.02
CA ARG A 501 -36.96 43.16 -83.83
C ARG A 501 -37.16 42.96 -85.33
N ILE A 502 -37.16 41.70 -85.81
CA ILE A 502 -37.40 41.39 -87.23
C ILE A 502 -38.85 41.75 -87.62
N LEU A 503 -39.82 41.53 -86.73
CA LEU A 503 -41.21 41.93 -86.95
C LEU A 503 -41.39 43.46 -86.91
N GLU A 504 -40.71 44.17 -86.00
CA GLU A 504 -40.66 45.63 -85.92
C GLU A 504 -40.05 46.24 -87.19
N GLU A 505 -38.92 45.72 -87.65
CA GLU A 505 -38.30 46.12 -88.92
C GLU A 505 -39.21 45.88 -90.13
N ASN A 506 -39.90 44.74 -90.19
CA ASN A 506 -40.80 44.42 -91.30
C ASN A 506 -42.07 45.28 -91.26
N LEU A 507 -42.57 45.60 -90.07
CA LEU A 507 -43.67 46.55 -89.88
C LEU A 507 -43.25 47.97 -90.25
N GLN A 508 -42.01 48.39 -89.94
CA GLN A 508 -41.46 49.66 -90.41
C GLN A 508 -41.38 49.69 -91.95
N LYS A 509 -40.79 48.67 -92.60
CA LYS A 509 -40.70 48.57 -94.07
C LYS A 509 -42.09 48.61 -94.72
N ALA A 510 -43.08 47.89 -94.15
CA ALA A 510 -44.45 47.93 -94.64
C ALA A 510 -45.12 49.32 -94.48
N ASN A 511 -44.80 50.06 -93.41
CA ASN A 511 -45.27 51.44 -93.23
C ASN A 511 -44.58 52.41 -94.20
N GLU A 512 -43.29 52.22 -94.50
CA GLU A 512 -42.53 53.00 -95.50
C GLU A 512 -43.08 52.73 -96.92
N GLU A 513 -43.34 51.47 -97.27
CA GLU A 513 -44.01 51.10 -98.52
C GLU A 513 -45.44 51.68 -98.60
N LEU A 514 -46.21 51.64 -97.51
CA LEU A 514 -47.56 52.21 -97.45
C LEU A 514 -47.53 53.74 -97.60
N ALA A 515 -46.54 54.42 -97.01
CA ALA A 515 -46.31 55.85 -97.22
C ALA A 515 -45.98 56.16 -98.68
N LEU A 516 -45.04 55.42 -99.30
CA LEU A 516 -44.72 55.57 -100.73
C LEU A 516 -45.93 55.30 -101.64
N VAL A 517 -46.79 54.34 -101.29
CA VAL A 517 -48.04 54.07 -102.00
C VAL A 517 -49.09 55.16 -101.75
N MET A 518 -49.13 55.77 -100.57
CA MET A 518 -49.95 56.95 -100.28
C MET A 518 -49.48 58.16 -101.10
N ASP A 519 -48.18 58.44 -101.14
CA ASP A 519 -47.60 59.54 -101.92
C ASP A 519 -47.84 59.34 -103.42
N GLN A 520 -47.65 58.12 -103.94
CA GLN A 520 -47.99 57.79 -105.33
C GLN A 520 -49.50 57.92 -105.62
N LYS A 521 -50.37 57.62 -104.66
CA LYS A 521 -51.82 57.84 -104.78
C LYS A 521 -52.15 59.34 -104.68
N GLY A 522 -51.43 60.10 -103.87
CA GLY A 522 -51.53 61.56 -103.76
C GLY A 522 -51.18 62.22 -105.09
N VAL A 523 -49.99 61.96 -105.62
CA VAL A 523 -49.54 62.46 -106.94
C VAL A 523 -50.51 62.02 -108.05
N LYS A 524 -51.00 60.77 -108.06
CA LYS A 524 -52.02 60.34 -109.04
C LYS A 524 -53.37 61.02 -108.83
N MET A 525 -53.74 61.37 -107.59
CA MET A 525 -54.97 62.10 -107.29
C MET A 525 -54.84 63.58 -107.67
N GLU A 526 -53.67 64.19 -107.48
CA GLU A 526 -53.36 65.55 -107.96
C GLU A 526 -53.28 65.58 -109.50
N GLU A 527 -52.66 64.58 -110.14
CA GLU A 527 -52.65 64.45 -111.60
C GLU A 527 -54.07 64.23 -112.14
N LEU A 528 -54.85 63.33 -111.54
CA LEU A 528 -56.26 63.15 -111.90
C LEU A 528 -57.10 64.38 -111.58
N SER A 529 -56.77 65.18 -110.56
CA SER A 529 -57.45 66.44 -110.24
C SER A 529 -57.06 67.54 -111.22
N MET A 530 -55.81 67.60 -111.68
CA MET A 530 -55.38 68.48 -112.77
C MET A 530 -56.02 68.08 -114.10
N GLN A 531 -56.10 66.78 -114.39
CA GLN A 531 -56.83 66.26 -115.54
C GLN A 531 -58.33 66.53 -115.39
N LEU A 532 -58.90 66.45 -114.18
CA LEU A 532 -60.30 66.80 -113.90
C LEU A 532 -60.53 68.30 -114.02
N ASP A 533 -59.61 69.17 -113.61
CA ASP A 533 -59.69 70.63 -113.77
C ASP A 533 -59.56 71.05 -115.23
N LEU A 534 -58.65 70.40 -115.97
CA LEU A 534 -58.52 70.59 -117.42
C LEU A 534 -59.75 70.06 -118.15
N LYS A 535 -60.30 68.91 -117.73
CA LYS A 535 -61.56 68.38 -118.24
C LYS A 535 -62.78 69.16 -117.76
N THR A 536 -62.73 69.84 -116.63
CA THR A 536 -63.80 70.70 -116.11
C THR A 536 -63.79 72.01 -116.87
N LYS A 537 -62.63 72.64 -117.10
CA LYS A 537 -62.51 73.81 -118.00
C LYS A 537 -62.89 73.46 -119.45
N HIS A 538 -62.53 72.28 -119.91
CA HIS A 538 -62.97 71.78 -121.21
C HIS A 538 -64.45 71.36 -121.22
N VAL A 539 -65.05 70.98 -120.09
CA VAL A 539 -66.50 70.77 -119.93
C VAL A 539 -67.25 72.08 -119.70
N GLU A 540 -66.63 73.14 -119.19
CA GLU A 540 -67.19 74.49 -119.14
C GLU A 540 -67.23 75.09 -120.55
N GLN A 541 -66.13 74.97 -121.30
CA GLN A 541 -66.10 75.24 -122.75
C GLN A 541 -67.12 74.37 -123.48
N MET A 542 -67.07 73.05 -123.32
CA MET A 542 -68.05 72.16 -123.94
C MET A 542 -69.44 72.26 -123.32
N SER A 543 -69.70 73.00 -122.23
CA SER A 543 -71.05 73.28 -121.72
C SER A 543 -71.63 74.49 -122.43
N VAL A 544 -70.81 75.50 -122.74
CA VAL A 544 -71.16 76.53 -123.72
C VAL A 544 -71.46 75.88 -125.09
N GLU A 545 -70.79 74.77 -125.44
CA GLU A 545 -71.04 74.00 -126.68
C GLU A 545 -72.06 72.84 -126.53
N LEU A 546 -72.48 72.45 -125.30
CA LEU A 546 -73.46 71.37 -125.04
C LEU A 546 -74.85 71.89 -124.67
N GLU A 547 -75.00 73.16 -124.31
CA GLU A 547 -76.29 73.86 -124.48
C GLU A 547 -76.73 73.73 -125.95
N ASP A 548 -75.78 73.84 -126.90
CA ASP A 548 -75.99 73.66 -128.34
C ASP A 548 -75.99 72.18 -128.82
N ALA A 549 -75.42 71.23 -128.05
CA ALA A 549 -75.17 69.85 -128.50
C ALA A 549 -75.75 68.72 -127.61
N SER A 550 -76.68 69.00 -126.70
CA SER A 550 -77.26 68.00 -125.79
C SER A 550 -78.18 66.96 -126.47
N ASN A 551 -77.61 66.03 -127.24
CA ASN A 551 -78.29 64.84 -127.79
C ASN A 551 -77.34 63.63 -127.99
N GLN A 552 -77.70 62.46 -127.43
CA GLN A 552 -77.28 61.08 -127.80
C GLN A 552 -76.01 60.38 -127.16
N LEU A 553 -76.16 59.93 -125.89
CA LEU A 553 -76.08 58.53 -125.39
C LEU A 553 -74.83 57.58 -125.50
N LYS A 554 -74.07 57.44 -124.39
CA LYS A 554 -73.62 56.23 -123.59
C LYS A 554 -73.12 54.85 -124.16
N GLN A 555 -71.98 54.38 -123.57
CA GLN A 555 -71.62 53.01 -123.03
C GLN A 555 -71.51 51.77 -123.96
N GLY A 556 -70.82 50.64 -123.64
CA GLY A 556 -69.87 50.22 -122.56
C GLY A 556 -69.97 48.71 -122.15
N GLY A 557 -68.89 47.98 -121.79
CA GLY A 557 -68.97 46.62 -121.18
C GLY A 557 -67.75 45.65 -121.28
N GLU A 558 -67.62 44.70 -120.33
CA GLU A 558 -66.50 43.74 -120.08
C GLU A 558 -67.06 42.30 -119.74
N MET A 559 -66.40 41.24 -119.19
CA MET A 559 -65.12 40.95 -118.48
C MET A 559 -64.92 39.39 -118.39
N GLN A 560 -63.70 38.80 -118.25
CA GLN A 560 -63.55 37.35 -117.86
C GLN A 560 -62.26 36.84 -117.16
N GLU A 561 -61.09 37.50 -117.21
CA GLU A 561 -59.78 36.82 -116.96
C GLU A 561 -59.41 36.48 -115.49
N ALA A 562 -60.06 37.06 -114.48
CA ALA A 562 -59.56 37.05 -113.09
C ALA A 562 -59.37 35.65 -112.46
N PHE A 563 -60.25 34.69 -112.75
CA PHE A 563 -60.33 33.41 -112.03
C PHE A 563 -59.16 32.44 -112.28
N GLN A 564 -58.32 32.67 -113.29
CA GLN A 564 -57.29 31.69 -113.69
C GLN A 564 -55.96 31.83 -112.92
N VAL A 565 -55.71 32.98 -112.29
CA VAL A 565 -54.48 33.25 -111.53
C VAL A 565 -54.49 32.58 -110.15
N GLU A 566 -55.61 32.67 -109.44
CA GLU A 566 -55.77 32.20 -108.05
C GLU A 566 -55.53 30.68 -107.91
N ILE A 567 -55.98 29.91 -108.90
CA ILE A 567 -55.80 28.45 -108.98
C ILE A 567 -54.31 28.04 -109.08
N GLN A 568 -53.42 28.92 -109.58
CA GLN A 568 -51.99 28.61 -109.65
C GLN A 568 -51.27 28.84 -108.31
N MET A 569 -51.67 29.84 -107.51
CA MET A 569 -51.00 30.15 -106.25
C MET A 569 -51.18 29.03 -105.23
N LEU A 570 -52.42 28.55 -105.05
CA LEU A 570 -52.75 27.47 -104.10
C LEU A 570 -52.00 26.16 -104.35
N LYS A 571 -51.55 25.90 -105.59
CA LYS A 571 -50.73 24.71 -105.91
C LYS A 571 -49.28 24.85 -105.44
N LYS A 572 -48.75 26.07 -105.35
CA LYS A 572 -47.37 26.34 -104.94
C LYS A 572 -47.21 26.20 -103.41
N GLU A 573 -48.21 26.67 -102.67
CA GLU A 573 -48.36 26.53 -101.21
C GLU A 573 -48.24 25.07 -100.71
N ILE A 574 -48.87 24.14 -101.44
CA ILE A 574 -48.90 22.72 -101.06
C ILE A 574 -47.53 22.04 -101.27
N GLU A 575 -46.69 22.58 -102.16
CA GLU A 575 -45.37 22.01 -102.48
C GLU A 575 -44.25 22.53 -101.55
N THR A 576 -44.44 23.67 -100.87
CA THR A 576 -43.52 24.16 -99.82
C THR A 576 -43.76 23.43 -98.50
N LEU A 577 -45.01 23.39 -98.02
CA LEU A 577 -45.41 22.69 -96.78
C LEU A 577 -45.03 21.20 -96.78
N ARG A 578 -44.98 20.56 -97.96
CA ARG A 578 -44.52 19.17 -98.12
C ARG A 578 -43.02 18.99 -97.82
N LYS A 579 -42.18 19.99 -98.09
CA LYS A 579 -40.73 19.92 -97.88
C LYS A 579 -40.39 20.12 -96.41
N GLU A 580 -40.92 21.19 -95.81
CA GLU A 580 -40.76 21.52 -94.38
C GLU A 580 -41.09 20.32 -93.48
N LYS A 581 -42.17 19.59 -93.80
CA LYS A 581 -42.54 18.34 -93.11
C LYS A 581 -41.46 17.25 -93.16
N ASN A 582 -40.76 17.10 -94.29
CA ASN A 582 -39.71 16.09 -94.44
C ASN A 582 -38.45 16.50 -93.68
N ASP A 583 -38.08 17.79 -93.73
CA ASP A 583 -36.88 18.31 -93.08
C ASP A 583 -36.99 18.19 -91.54
N ILE A 584 -38.16 18.49 -90.96
CA ILE A 584 -38.48 18.22 -89.55
C ILE A 584 -38.31 16.72 -89.22
N SER A 585 -38.81 15.83 -90.08
CA SER A 585 -38.77 14.38 -89.84
C SER A 585 -37.36 13.78 -89.90
N GLU A 586 -36.41 14.37 -90.63
CA GLU A 586 -35.00 13.98 -90.54
C GLU A 586 -34.31 14.56 -89.29
N GLN A 587 -34.62 15.80 -88.90
CA GLN A 587 -34.07 16.40 -87.68
C GLN A 587 -34.45 15.60 -86.42
N GLU A 588 -35.70 15.12 -86.33
CA GLU A 588 -36.16 14.23 -85.25
C GLU A 588 -35.31 12.94 -85.16
N LYS A 589 -34.96 12.34 -86.30
CA LYS A 589 -34.14 11.10 -86.35
C LYS A 589 -32.69 11.34 -85.94
N VAL A 590 -32.14 12.52 -86.21
CA VAL A 590 -30.79 12.90 -85.76
C VAL A 590 -30.79 13.12 -84.25
N ASN A 591 -31.73 13.91 -83.72
CA ASN A 591 -31.86 14.16 -82.28
C ASN A 591 -32.01 12.85 -81.48
N LEU A 592 -32.87 11.94 -81.94
CA LEU A 592 -33.06 10.62 -81.31
C LEU A 592 -31.78 9.75 -81.36
N ARG A 593 -30.98 9.84 -82.42
CA ARG A 593 -29.69 9.12 -82.50
C ARG A 593 -28.72 9.64 -81.44
N ASP A 594 -28.53 10.95 -81.38
CA ASP A 594 -27.59 11.58 -80.43
C ASP A 594 -28.00 11.31 -78.97
N GLU A 595 -29.30 11.29 -78.68
CA GLU A 595 -29.82 10.84 -77.37
C GLU A 595 -29.50 9.36 -77.09
N THR A 596 -29.69 8.45 -78.07
CA THR A 596 -29.33 7.03 -77.86
C THR A 596 -27.83 6.79 -77.67
N GLU A 597 -26.96 7.54 -78.36
CA GLU A 597 -25.50 7.43 -78.17
C GLU A 597 -25.07 7.99 -76.81
N LYS A 598 -25.66 9.12 -76.37
CA LYS A 598 -25.42 9.71 -75.04
C LYS A 598 -25.93 8.85 -73.88
N LEU A 599 -27.07 8.16 -74.05
CA LEU A 599 -27.55 7.17 -73.08
C LEU A 599 -26.63 5.94 -73.05
N LYS A 600 -26.07 5.54 -74.19
CA LYS A 600 -25.12 4.42 -74.28
C LYS A 600 -23.79 4.71 -73.59
N THR A 601 -23.23 5.92 -73.71
CA THR A 601 -21.99 6.27 -72.97
C THR A 601 -22.23 6.32 -71.46
N SER A 602 -23.35 6.91 -71.01
CA SER A 602 -23.76 6.93 -69.60
C SER A 602 -23.97 5.51 -69.03
N CYS A 603 -24.55 4.61 -69.82
CA CYS A 603 -24.68 3.20 -69.44
C CYS A 603 -23.30 2.53 -69.24
N GLU A 604 -22.33 2.81 -70.11
CA GLU A 604 -20.99 2.23 -69.97
C GLU A 604 -20.20 2.82 -68.79
N GLU A 605 -20.33 4.12 -68.52
CA GLU A 605 -19.76 4.76 -67.33
C GLU A 605 -20.33 4.16 -66.02
N THR A 606 -21.63 3.89 -65.97
CA THR A 606 -22.28 3.25 -64.82
C THR A 606 -21.92 1.75 -64.69
N ASN A 607 -21.68 1.04 -65.79
CA ASN A 607 -21.11 -0.32 -65.78
C ASN A 607 -19.69 -0.32 -65.19
N ILE A 608 -18.81 0.55 -65.67
CA ILE A 608 -17.41 0.66 -65.19
C ILE A 608 -17.36 1.03 -63.70
N ALA A 609 -18.24 1.92 -63.25
CA ALA A 609 -18.39 2.22 -61.82
C ALA A 609 -18.86 0.99 -61.02
N THR A 610 -19.84 0.24 -61.53
CA THR A 610 -20.38 -0.96 -60.88
C THR A 610 -19.32 -2.06 -60.71
N GLU A 611 -18.48 -2.32 -61.71
CA GLU A 611 -17.39 -3.30 -61.60
C GLU A 611 -16.30 -2.86 -60.61
N ARG A 612 -16.09 -1.54 -60.44
CA ARG A 612 -15.21 -1.02 -59.38
C ARG A 612 -15.77 -1.31 -57.98
N TRP A 613 -17.05 -1.00 -57.75
CA TRP A 613 -17.75 -1.29 -56.50
C TRP A 613 -17.92 -2.78 -56.17
N LYS A 614 -17.77 -3.69 -57.16
CA LYS A 614 -17.65 -5.13 -56.93
C LYS A 614 -16.25 -5.47 -56.40
N ARG A 615 -15.19 -5.05 -57.09
CA ARG A 615 -13.80 -5.35 -56.69
C ARG A 615 -13.44 -4.79 -55.31
N GLU A 616 -13.86 -3.56 -55.01
CA GLU A 616 -13.65 -2.95 -53.69
C GLU A 616 -14.35 -3.75 -52.57
N ARG A 617 -15.53 -4.31 -52.85
CA ARG A 617 -16.27 -5.19 -51.93
C ARG A 617 -15.57 -6.53 -51.74
N GLU A 618 -15.11 -7.15 -52.82
CA GLU A 618 -14.36 -8.42 -52.80
C GLU A 618 -13.06 -8.26 -51.99
N GLU A 619 -12.33 -7.14 -52.17
CA GLU A 619 -11.12 -6.82 -51.41
C GLU A 619 -11.41 -6.59 -49.91
N ILE A 620 -12.53 -5.92 -49.58
CA ILE A 620 -12.99 -5.75 -48.19
C ILE A 620 -13.42 -7.09 -47.58
N GLU A 621 -14.08 -7.96 -48.35
CA GLU A 621 -14.55 -9.27 -47.89
C GLU A 621 -13.39 -10.25 -47.67
N GLU A 622 -12.35 -10.23 -48.51
CA GLU A 622 -11.09 -10.97 -48.28
C GLU A 622 -10.36 -10.46 -47.03
N LYS A 623 -10.23 -9.14 -46.85
CA LYS A 623 -9.65 -8.55 -45.63
C LYS A 623 -10.45 -8.92 -44.38
N PHE A 624 -11.78 -8.89 -44.45
CA PHE A 624 -12.65 -9.33 -43.36
C PHE A 624 -12.50 -10.83 -43.06
N ALA A 625 -12.39 -11.69 -44.07
CA ALA A 625 -12.14 -13.11 -43.89
C ALA A 625 -10.77 -13.39 -43.24
N SER A 626 -9.72 -12.66 -43.65
CA SER A 626 -8.37 -12.79 -43.08
C SER A 626 -8.30 -12.38 -41.60
N THR A 627 -8.83 -11.20 -41.26
CA THR A 627 -8.88 -10.68 -39.89
C THR A 627 -9.80 -11.50 -38.98
N LYS A 628 -10.92 -12.03 -39.50
CA LYS A 628 -11.77 -12.99 -38.78
C LYS A 628 -11.02 -14.29 -38.47
N LYS A 629 -10.17 -14.78 -39.37
CA LYS A 629 -9.34 -15.97 -39.13
C LYS A 629 -8.24 -15.71 -38.09
N GLU A 630 -7.64 -14.52 -38.09
CA GLU A 630 -6.66 -14.10 -37.09
C GLU A 630 -7.29 -13.94 -35.69
N ALA A 631 -8.49 -13.37 -35.61
CA ALA A 631 -9.29 -13.31 -34.39
C ALA A 631 -9.65 -14.70 -33.85
N GLU A 632 -9.94 -15.68 -34.72
CA GLU A 632 -10.22 -17.05 -34.34
C GLU A 632 -8.96 -17.80 -33.84
N ASN A 633 -7.80 -17.56 -34.47
CA ASN A 633 -6.52 -18.09 -34.00
C ASN A 633 -6.17 -17.57 -32.60
N THR A 634 -6.22 -16.25 -32.39
CA THR A 634 -5.93 -15.63 -31.08
C THR A 634 -6.95 -16.03 -30.01
N ARG A 635 -8.22 -16.25 -30.37
CA ARG A 635 -9.23 -16.86 -29.48
C ARG A 635 -8.83 -18.28 -29.04
N GLN A 636 -8.25 -19.09 -29.93
CA GLN A 636 -7.77 -20.43 -29.58
C GLN A 636 -6.49 -20.40 -28.74
N GLU A 637 -5.57 -19.47 -29.01
CA GLU A 637 -4.37 -19.25 -28.19
C GLU A 637 -4.75 -18.84 -26.76
N LEU A 638 -5.73 -17.94 -26.59
CA LEU A 638 -6.26 -17.57 -25.28
C LEU A 638 -6.91 -18.73 -24.51
N LEU A 639 -7.54 -19.70 -25.20
CA LEU A 639 -8.04 -20.92 -24.55
C LEU A 639 -6.89 -21.81 -24.08
N ASN A 640 -5.84 -21.98 -24.90
CA ASN A 640 -4.66 -22.77 -24.53
C ASN A 640 -3.90 -22.14 -23.35
N VAL A 641 -3.74 -20.82 -23.34
CA VAL A 641 -3.13 -20.07 -22.22
C VAL A 641 -3.97 -20.19 -20.96
N ARG A 642 -5.31 -20.19 -21.06
CA ARG A 642 -6.21 -20.39 -19.92
C ARG A 642 -6.03 -21.78 -19.31
N SER A 643 -6.06 -22.85 -20.10
CA SER A 643 -5.86 -24.21 -19.58
C SER A 643 -4.51 -24.38 -18.90
N LEU A 644 -3.44 -23.84 -19.50
CA LEU A 644 -2.10 -23.83 -18.88
C LEU A 644 -2.07 -23.03 -17.57
N LYS A 645 -2.75 -21.88 -17.50
CA LYS A 645 -2.86 -21.08 -16.27
C LYS A 645 -3.61 -21.84 -15.17
N ASP A 646 -4.69 -22.54 -15.50
CA ASP A 646 -5.47 -23.31 -14.54
C ASP A 646 -4.70 -24.57 -14.05
N GLU A 647 -3.93 -25.24 -14.92
CA GLU A 647 -2.97 -26.28 -14.52
C GLU A 647 -1.90 -25.77 -13.54
N LYS A 648 -1.33 -24.58 -13.80
CA LYS A 648 -0.34 -23.97 -12.91
C LYS A 648 -0.96 -23.55 -11.58
N GLU A 649 -2.19 -23.05 -11.58
CA GLU A 649 -2.90 -22.69 -10.35
C GLU A 649 -3.19 -23.94 -9.48
N ALA A 650 -3.56 -25.07 -10.11
CA ALA A 650 -3.70 -26.35 -9.41
C ALA A 650 -2.36 -26.87 -8.84
N MET A 651 -1.27 -26.71 -9.57
CA MET A 651 0.08 -27.05 -9.11
C MET A 651 0.53 -26.18 -7.93
N ILE A 652 0.27 -24.87 -7.97
CA ILE A 652 0.55 -23.92 -6.88
C ILE A 652 -0.26 -24.30 -5.63
N LYS A 653 -1.56 -24.62 -5.79
CA LYS A 653 -2.42 -25.09 -4.69
C LYS A 653 -1.84 -26.34 -4.03
N ASN A 654 -1.49 -27.37 -4.80
CA ASN A 654 -0.85 -28.59 -4.27
C ASN A 654 0.47 -28.29 -3.52
N LEU A 655 1.36 -27.48 -4.11
CA LEU A 655 2.62 -27.10 -3.45
C LEU A 655 2.38 -26.29 -2.16
N SER A 656 1.36 -25.42 -2.12
CA SER A 656 0.99 -24.69 -0.90
C SER A 656 0.48 -25.62 0.21
N SER A 657 -0.30 -26.66 -0.14
CA SER A 657 -0.74 -27.69 0.82
C SER A 657 0.43 -28.54 1.35
N GLN A 658 1.41 -28.86 0.50
CA GLN A 658 2.63 -29.56 0.91
C GLN A 658 3.49 -28.69 1.84
N LEU A 659 3.67 -27.41 1.52
CA LEU A 659 4.39 -26.46 2.39
C LEU A 659 3.70 -26.26 3.74
N GLN A 660 2.36 -26.19 3.77
CA GLN A 660 1.62 -26.12 5.03
C GLN A 660 1.79 -27.41 5.83
N SER A 661 1.63 -28.59 5.22
CA SER A 661 1.82 -29.87 5.93
C SER A 661 3.23 -30.04 6.50
N LEU A 662 4.27 -29.60 5.78
CA LEU A 662 5.65 -29.58 6.29
C LEU A 662 5.84 -28.57 7.43
N ARG A 663 5.12 -27.43 7.41
CA ARG A 663 5.13 -26.43 8.48
C ARG A 663 4.44 -26.97 9.73
N ASP A 664 3.32 -27.66 9.58
CA ASP A 664 2.59 -28.32 10.67
C ASP A 664 3.45 -29.43 11.31
N GLN A 665 4.16 -30.21 10.49
CA GLN A 665 5.16 -31.19 10.97
C GLN A 665 6.33 -30.51 11.71
N GLN A 666 6.84 -29.38 11.21
CA GLN A 666 7.90 -28.62 11.89
C GLN A 666 7.44 -28.08 13.25
N ILE A 667 6.17 -27.65 13.36
CA ILE A 667 5.56 -27.20 14.62
C ILE A 667 5.41 -28.38 15.58
N ALA A 668 4.86 -29.51 15.13
CA ALA A 668 4.72 -30.73 15.94
C ALA A 668 6.07 -31.24 16.48
N LEU A 669 7.11 -31.29 15.64
CA LEU A 669 8.46 -31.69 16.05
C LEU A 669 9.09 -30.70 17.04
N LYS A 670 8.82 -29.40 16.93
CA LYS A 670 9.25 -28.41 17.94
C LYS A 670 8.58 -28.67 19.29
N HIS A 671 7.28 -28.95 19.31
CA HIS A 671 6.58 -29.27 20.56
C HIS A 671 7.13 -30.55 21.19
N SER A 672 7.27 -31.63 20.42
CA SER A 672 7.88 -32.89 20.87
C SER A 672 9.30 -32.70 21.43
N LEU A 673 10.13 -31.87 20.79
CA LEU A 673 11.47 -31.55 21.29
C LEU A 673 11.42 -30.76 22.60
N SER A 674 10.46 -29.85 22.75
CA SER A 674 10.28 -29.05 23.97
C SER A 674 9.81 -29.93 25.14
N GLU A 675 8.98 -30.94 24.84
CA GLU A 675 8.53 -31.95 25.81
C GLU A 675 9.69 -32.88 26.21
N GLU A 676 10.52 -33.35 25.27
CA GLU A 676 11.74 -34.11 25.57
C GLU A 676 12.75 -33.30 26.41
N GLU A 677 12.92 -32.00 26.13
CA GLU A 677 13.78 -31.12 26.92
C GLU A 677 13.27 -30.96 28.36
N TRP A 678 11.95 -30.83 28.55
CA TRP A 678 11.33 -30.78 29.88
C TRP A 678 11.43 -32.11 30.64
N GLU A 679 11.18 -33.24 29.96
CA GLU A 679 11.35 -34.59 30.55
C GLU A 679 12.81 -34.84 30.95
N LYS A 680 13.76 -34.39 30.12
CA LYS A 680 15.20 -34.46 30.38
C LYS A 680 15.61 -33.61 31.58
N GLU A 681 15.10 -32.38 31.72
CA GLU A 681 15.36 -31.54 32.90
C GLU A 681 14.77 -32.20 34.17
N LYS A 682 13.53 -32.69 34.10
CA LYS A 682 12.85 -33.45 35.16
C LYS A 682 13.62 -34.73 35.57
N LEU A 683 14.28 -35.40 34.63
CA LEU A 683 15.18 -36.52 34.91
C LEU A 683 16.52 -36.07 35.50
N GLN A 684 17.10 -34.95 35.03
CA GLN A 684 18.30 -34.36 35.62
C GLN A 684 18.09 -33.96 37.08
N GLN A 685 16.94 -33.36 37.43
CA GLN A 685 16.56 -33.05 38.81
C GLN A 685 16.45 -34.31 39.68
N GLN A 686 15.89 -35.41 39.14
CA GLN A 686 15.86 -36.70 39.83
C GLN A 686 17.26 -37.29 40.02
N VAL A 687 18.14 -37.22 39.02
CA VAL A 687 19.55 -37.66 39.12
C VAL A 687 20.32 -36.83 40.15
N ILE A 688 20.12 -35.51 40.20
CA ILE A 688 20.71 -34.63 41.23
C ILE A 688 20.23 -35.03 42.62
N LYS A 689 18.93 -35.27 42.80
CA LYS A 689 18.35 -35.72 44.07
C LYS A 689 18.92 -37.07 44.50
N LEU A 690 18.91 -38.06 43.61
CA LEU A 690 19.46 -39.39 43.86
C LEU A 690 20.97 -39.33 44.16
N LYS A 691 21.74 -38.49 43.47
CA LYS A 691 23.16 -38.27 43.75
C LYS A 691 23.38 -37.67 45.14
N GLY A 692 22.55 -36.71 45.57
CA GLY A 692 22.59 -36.16 46.92
C GLY A 692 22.18 -37.15 48.01
N GLU A 693 21.26 -38.07 47.73
CA GLU A 693 20.91 -39.19 48.62
C GLU A 693 22.03 -40.24 48.67
N LEU A 694 22.67 -40.53 47.53
CA LEU A 694 23.80 -41.46 47.44
C LEU A 694 25.02 -40.91 48.17
N GLN A 695 25.37 -39.62 48.02
CA GLN A 695 26.44 -38.98 48.79
C GLN A 695 26.17 -38.98 50.30
N LYS A 696 24.93 -38.74 50.74
CA LYS A 696 24.56 -38.87 52.17
C LYS A 696 24.75 -40.31 52.67
N LYS A 697 24.45 -41.31 51.84
CA LYS A 697 24.62 -42.73 52.16
C LYS A 697 26.10 -43.15 52.12
N GLU A 698 26.88 -42.60 51.21
CA GLU A 698 28.34 -42.74 51.10
C GLU A 698 29.05 -42.17 52.33
N HIS A 699 28.65 -40.98 52.80
CA HIS A 699 29.16 -40.37 54.04
C HIS A 699 28.72 -41.15 55.30
N GLY A 700 27.60 -41.87 55.26
CA GLY A 700 27.25 -42.85 56.30
C GLY A 700 28.08 -44.14 56.22
N ASN A 701 28.45 -44.57 55.01
CA ASN A 701 29.18 -45.81 54.76
C ASN A 701 30.71 -45.66 54.89
N THR A 702 31.26 -44.45 54.88
CA THR A 702 32.71 -44.22 55.14
C THR A 702 33.14 -44.65 56.54
N SER A 703 32.17 -44.83 57.46
CA SER A 703 32.38 -45.40 58.80
C SER A 703 32.31 -46.94 58.86
N VAL A 704 32.04 -47.62 57.74
CA VAL A 704 31.65 -49.06 57.73
C VAL A 704 32.40 -49.88 56.67
N MET A 705 32.90 -49.27 55.58
CA MET A 705 33.45 -49.98 54.43
C MET A 705 34.95 -50.36 54.57
N GLU A 706 35.29 -51.12 55.61
CA GLU A 706 36.55 -51.90 55.67
C GLU A 706 36.24 -53.39 55.85
N LYS A 707 35.60 -54.02 54.85
CA LYS A 707 35.56 -55.49 54.70
C LYS A 707 35.02 -55.99 53.36
N LEU A 708 35.71 -57.03 52.86
CA LEU A 708 35.30 -58.06 51.89
C LEU A 708 35.24 -57.69 50.40
N SER A 709 35.49 -58.72 49.58
CA SER A 709 35.77 -58.71 48.14
C SER A 709 35.37 -60.07 47.51
N PHE A 710 35.56 -60.23 46.18
CA PHE A 710 35.23 -61.42 45.33
C PHE A 710 33.71 -61.66 45.07
N SER A 711 33.25 -62.16 43.91
CA SER A 711 33.86 -62.26 42.56
C SER A 711 32.84 -62.71 41.46
N ASP A 712 33.17 -62.38 40.21
CA ASP A 712 32.99 -63.14 38.93
C ASP A 712 31.63 -63.48 38.23
N GLU A 713 31.74 -63.31 36.89
CA GLU A 713 31.28 -64.15 35.75
C GLU A 713 29.86 -64.13 35.08
N THR A 714 29.91 -63.84 33.76
CA THR A 714 29.19 -64.45 32.59
C THR A 714 27.79 -64.00 32.09
N ASN A 715 27.84 -63.33 30.92
CA ASN A 715 27.13 -63.60 29.64
C ASN A 715 25.61 -63.86 29.55
N SER A 716 24.92 -63.07 28.69
CA SER A 716 23.86 -63.56 27.77
C SER A 716 23.66 -62.61 26.56
N THR A 717 23.73 -63.16 25.34
CA THR A 717 23.24 -62.61 24.05
C THR A 717 22.00 -63.42 23.59
N PRO A 718 21.35 -63.22 22.41
CA PRO A 718 21.44 -62.18 21.36
C PRO A 718 20.06 -61.57 20.95
N MET A 719 20.03 -60.63 20.00
CA MET A 719 19.37 -60.84 18.68
C MET A 719 19.61 -59.69 17.69
N ASP A 720 19.99 -60.06 16.46
CA ASP A 720 20.00 -59.22 15.24
C ASP A 720 19.01 -59.82 14.23
N ASP A 721 18.45 -59.01 13.33
CA ASP A 721 17.95 -59.49 12.02
C ASP A 721 17.94 -58.34 10.99
N GLU A 722 18.42 -58.58 9.76
CA GLU A 722 18.49 -57.59 8.66
C GLU A 722 17.30 -57.72 7.69
N MET A 723 16.82 -56.61 7.10
CA MET A 723 16.13 -56.69 5.79
C MET A 723 16.24 -55.45 4.86
N GLN A 724 17.47 -55.18 4.41
CA GLN A 724 17.88 -54.85 3.02
C GLN A 724 16.98 -54.11 1.99
N MET A 725 17.61 -53.11 1.32
CA MET A 725 17.67 -52.84 -0.15
C MET A 725 16.86 -51.71 -0.87
N ASN A 726 17.63 -50.73 -1.38
CA ASN A 726 17.62 -50.10 -2.73
C ASN A 726 16.51 -49.14 -3.25
N GLY A 727 16.96 -47.96 -3.74
CA GLY A 727 16.19 -47.07 -4.63
C GLY A 727 16.99 -45.89 -5.26
N ARG A 728 17.37 -46.00 -6.55
CA ARG A 728 17.98 -44.93 -7.41
C ARG A 728 16.94 -43.82 -7.75
N LYS A 729 17.22 -42.57 -8.18
CA LYS A 729 18.33 -41.82 -8.86
C LYS A 729 18.14 -40.30 -8.51
N GLY A 730 19.07 -39.34 -8.69
CA GLY A 730 19.55 -38.73 -9.96
C GLY A 730 18.46 -37.92 -10.70
N ILE A 731 18.64 -36.68 -11.19
CA ILE A 731 19.86 -35.90 -11.52
C ILE A 731 19.55 -34.38 -11.74
N GLU A 732 20.58 -33.52 -11.61
CA GLU A 732 20.76 -32.13 -12.11
C GLU A 732 19.93 -30.90 -11.63
N ARG A 733 20.61 -29.75 -11.68
CA ARG A 733 20.11 -28.37 -11.56
C ARG A 733 20.38 -27.63 -12.89
N LYS A 734 19.57 -26.65 -13.27
CA LYS A 734 19.91 -25.65 -14.31
C LYS A 734 19.33 -24.28 -13.96
N ALA A 735 19.97 -23.21 -14.43
CA ALA A 735 19.71 -21.82 -14.03
C ALA A 735 19.69 -20.87 -15.25
N ARG A 736 19.37 -19.58 -15.01
CA ARG A 736 19.11 -18.47 -15.97
C ARG A 736 17.66 -18.46 -16.52
N THR A 737 17.00 -17.32 -16.80
CA THR A 737 17.39 -15.88 -16.73
C THR A 737 16.15 -14.98 -16.50
N CYS A 738 16.35 -13.66 -16.34
CA CYS A 738 15.31 -12.63 -16.05
C CYS A 738 15.00 -11.73 -17.27
N SER A 739 13.73 -11.32 -17.45
CA SER A 739 13.33 -9.99 -18.00
C SER A 739 11.81 -9.70 -18.01
N LYS A 740 11.38 -8.69 -17.23
CA LYS A 740 10.51 -7.51 -17.54
C LYS A 740 9.16 -7.59 -18.33
N GLU A 741 8.20 -6.75 -17.84
CA GLU A 741 7.15 -5.95 -18.56
C GLU A 741 6.02 -6.69 -19.38
N GLU A 742 4.77 -6.21 -19.55
CA GLU A 742 4.03 -5.00 -19.06
C GLU A 742 2.47 -5.22 -19.01
N LEU A 743 1.67 -4.16 -18.80
CA LEU A 743 0.18 -4.18 -18.65
C LEU A 743 -0.60 -4.10 -20.00
N VAL A 744 -1.93 -4.38 -20.00
CA VAL A 744 -3.02 -3.37 -20.26
C VAL A 744 -4.47 -3.92 -20.27
N VAL A 745 -5.33 -3.13 -19.63
CA VAL A 745 -6.80 -3.05 -19.38
C VAL A 745 -7.78 -3.30 -20.56
N GLY A 746 -9.05 -3.67 -20.26
CA GLY A 746 -10.19 -3.16 -21.08
C GLY A 746 -11.62 -3.75 -20.97
N THR A 747 -12.58 -2.89 -20.55
CA THR A 747 -13.92 -2.63 -21.20
C THR A 747 -15.25 -2.98 -20.46
N PHE A 748 -16.27 -2.12 -20.66
CA PHE A 748 -17.50 -1.90 -19.86
C PHE A 748 -18.85 -2.17 -20.57
N HIS A 749 -19.94 -2.28 -19.80
CA HIS A 749 -21.34 -1.96 -20.20
C HIS A 749 -22.04 -0.97 -19.21
N PRO A 750 -23.18 -0.31 -19.56
CA PRO A 750 -23.43 1.09 -19.10
C PRO A 750 -24.84 1.49 -18.59
N MET A 751 -24.93 2.73 -18.06
CA MET A 751 -26.09 3.66 -17.94
C MET A 751 -27.22 3.41 -16.92
N ASP A 752 -27.55 4.47 -16.16
CA ASP A 752 -28.92 5.03 -16.03
C ASP A 752 -28.84 6.56 -15.69
N GLU A 753 -29.95 7.30 -15.78
CA GLU A 753 -29.97 8.79 -15.78
C GLU A 753 -30.33 9.47 -14.45
N GLY A 754 -30.78 8.73 -13.43
CA GLY A 754 -31.18 9.29 -12.12
C GLY A 754 -30.06 10.06 -11.40
N ASN A 755 -28.81 9.67 -11.65
CA ASN A 755 -27.62 10.14 -10.95
C ASN A 755 -27.35 11.65 -11.08
N LEU A 756 -27.91 12.38 -12.05
CA LEU A 756 -27.52 13.79 -12.26
C LEU A 756 -27.93 14.70 -11.09
N THR A 757 -29.10 14.47 -10.49
CA THR A 757 -29.57 15.20 -9.30
C THR A 757 -28.79 14.82 -8.05
N GLU A 758 -28.45 13.53 -7.93
CA GLU A 758 -27.69 12.98 -6.80
C GLU A 758 -26.24 13.47 -6.83
N LEU A 759 -25.59 13.45 -7.99
CA LEU A 759 -24.26 14.01 -8.26
C LEU A 759 -24.16 15.51 -7.92
N LEU A 760 -25.25 16.29 -8.07
CA LEU A 760 -25.27 17.69 -7.66
C LEU A 760 -25.30 17.85 -6.14
N THR A 761 -25.98 16.98 -5.41
CA THR A 761 -25.91 16.92 -3.94
C THR A 761 -24.60 16.35 -3.43
N GLU A 762 -24.03 15.32 -4.08
CA GLU A 762 -22.71 14.78 -3.79
C GLU A 762 -21.62 15.83 -4.03
N MET A 763 -21.66 16.58 -5.13
CA MET A 763 -20.73 17.68 -5.40
C MET A 763 -20.80 18.79 -4.33
N ALA A 764 -21.97 19.05 -3.75
CA ALA A 764 -22.11 19.97 -2.63
C ALA A 764 -21.48 19.40 -1.34
N GLN A 765 -21.73 18.11 -1.04
CA GLN A 765 -21.16 17.43 0.12
C GLN A 765 -19.64 17.27 0.03
N LEU A 766 -19.12 16.86 -1.14
CA LEU A 766 -17.69 16.77 -1.44
C LEU A 766 -17.00 18.12 -1.35
N LYS A 767 -17.67 19.21 -1.76
CA LYS A 767 -17.11 20.56 -1.62
C LYS A 767 -16.98 20.99 -0.16
N GLU A 768 -17.97 20.68 0.69
CA GLU A 768 -17.87 20.98 2.12
C GLU A 768 -16.89 20.03 2.82
N LYS A 769 -16.82 18.74 2.43
CA LYS A 769 -15.80 17.80 2.94
C LYS A 769 -14.39 18.23 2.56
N ASN A 770 -14.14 18.67 1.32
CA ASN A 770 -12.85 19.22 0.91
C ASN A 770 -12.47 20.43 1.77
N LYS A 771 -13.42 21.32 2.05
CA LYS A 771 -13.22 22.49 2.91
C LYS A 771 -12.93 22.13 4.37
N CYS A 772 -13.52 21.05 4.91
CA CYS A 772 -13.11 20.51 6.21
C CYS A 772 -11.69 19.91 6.16
N MET A 773 -11.36 19.12 5.13
CA MET A 773 -10.02 18.55 4.96
C MET A 773 -8.95 19.63 4.75
N GLU A 774 -9.27 20.77 4.11
CA GLU A 774 -8.40 21.95 4.00
C GLU A 774 -8.12 22.60 5.37
N ILE A 775 -9.10 22.58 6.29
CA ILE A 775 -8.93 23.05 7.67
C ILE A 775 -8.09 22.05 8.47
N GLU A 776 -8.41 20.75 8.42
CA GLU A 776 -7.67 19.68 9.11
C GLU A 776 -6.21 19.59 8.64
N LEU A 777 -5.95 19.77 7.33
CA LEU A 777 -4.59 19.87 6.77
C LEU A 777 -3.84 21.08 7.33
N LYS A 778 -4.51 22.22 7.50
CA LYS A 778 -3.91 23.42 8.08
C LYS A 778 -3.61 23.24 9.57
N GLU A 779 -4.51 22.63 10.33
CA GLU A 779 -4.29 22.27 11.74
C GLU A 779 -3.21 21.19 11.91
N MET A 780 -3.06 20.28 10.95
CA MET A 780 -1.92 19.35 10.88
C MET A 780 -0.62 20.10 10.62
N GLN A 781 -0.59 21.01 9.64
CA GLN A 781 0.59 21.81 9.31
C GLN A 781 1.03 22.71 10.47
N GLU A 782 0.07 23.30 11.20
CA GLU A 782 0.32 24.12 12.39
C GLU A 782 0.87 23.27 13.54
N ARG A 783 0.27 22.11 13.83
CA ARG A 783 0.80 21.15 14.82
C ARG A 783 2.19 20.62 14.45
N TYR A 784 2.46 20.30 13.19
CA TYR A 784 3.81 19.91 12.75
C TYR A 784 4.81 21.05 12.92
N SER A 785 4.41 22.30 12.67
CA SER A 785 5.26 23.48 12.88
C SER A 785 5.58 23.69 14.36
N GLU A 786 4.58 23.54 15.25
CA GLU A 786 4.75 23.62 16.70
C GLU A 786 5.63 22.50 17.26
N ILE A 787 5.44 21.26 16.80
CA ILE A 787 6.28 20.11 17.17
C ILE A 787 7.72 20.30 16.68
N SER A 788 7.91 20.80 15.45
CA SER A 788 9.24 21.08 14.90
C SER A 788 9.95 22.20 15.66
N LEU A 789 9.23 23.22 16.11
CA LEU A 789 9.77 24.29 16.95
C LEU A 789 10.21 23.74 18.32
N LYS A 790 9.34 22.99 19.00
CA LYS A 790 9.65 22.33 20.29
C LYS A 790 10.83 21.37 20.19
N PHE A 791 10.98 20.66 19.06
CA PHE A 791 12.15 19.81 18.83
C PHE A 791 13.45 20.63 18.70
N ALA A 792 13.40 21.77 18.02
CA ALA A 792 14.55 22.68 17.93
C ALA A 792 14.91 23.32 19.28
N GLU A 793 13.91 23.66 20.11
CA GLU A 793 14.11 24.14 21.48
C GLU A 793 14.79 23.07 22.36
N VAL A 794 14.25 21.84 22.39
CA VAL A 794 14.82 20.71 23.16
C VAL A 794 16.23 20.33 22.70
N GLU A 795 16.51 20.35 21.39
CA GLU A 795 17.86 20.13 20.87
C GLU A 795 18.81 21.28 21.26
N GLY A 796 18.32 22.52 21.30
CA GLY A 796 19.05 23.68 21.82
C GLY A 796 19.40 23.55 23.31
N GLU A 797 18.44 23.17 24.15
CA GLU A 797 18.68 22.88 25.58
C GLU A 797 19.68 21.73 25.75
N ARG A 798 19.53 20.65 24.98
CA ARG A 798 20.47 19.51 24.99
C ARG A 798 21.89 19.94 24.64
N GLN A 799 22.06 20.83 23.66
CA GLN A 799 23.37 21.38 23.30
C GLN A 799 23.94 22.28 24.41
N GLN A 800 23.13 23.11 25.07
CA GLN A 800 23.56 23.89 26.24
C GLN A 800 23.97 23.00 27.42
N LEU A 801 23.25 21.90 27.66
CA LEU A 801 23.58 20.92 28.69
C LEU A 801 24.89 20.19 28.38
N VAL A 802 25.10 19.80 27.11
CA VAL A 802 26.38 19.21 26.65
C VAL A 802 27.55 20.22 26.80
N MET A 803 27.32 21.51 26.53
CA MET A 803 28.32 22.55 26.73
C MET A 803 28.66 22.76 28.22
N THR A 804 27.66 22.85 29.10
CA THR A 804 27.90 23.01 30.55
C THR A 804 28.59 21.78 31.15
N VAL A 805 28.19 20.56 30.78
CA VAL A 805 28.88 19.32 31.20
C VAL A 805 30.33 19.29 30.69
N ARG A 806 30.59 19.69 29.43
CA ARG A 806 31.95 19.81 28.87
C ARG A 806 32.79 20.84 29.64
N ASN A 807 32.21 22.00 29.97
CA ASN A 807 32.89 23.05 30.73
C ASN A 807 33.21 22.60 32.18
N LEU A 808 32.28 21.95 32.87
CA LEU A 808 32.51 21.38 34.21
C LEU A 808 33.57 20.26 34.20
N LYS A 809 33.60 19.43 33.15
CA LYS A 809 34.62 18.38 32.96
C LYS A 809 36.01 18.97 32.71
N ASN A 810 36.11 20.11 32.04
CA ASN A 810 37.36 20.84 31.82
C ASN A 810 37.80 21.61 33.07
N GLY A 811 36.86 22.22 33.82
CA GLY A 811 37.14 22.93 35.07
C GLY A 811 37.67 22.04 36.19
N LYS A 812 37.38 20.73 36.17
CA LYS A 812 37.98 19.72 37.08
C LYS A 812 39.35 19.18 36.61
N LYS A 813 39.99 19.82 35.63
CA LYS A 813 41.35 19.49 35.13
C LYS A 813 42.33 20.67 35.24
N SER A 814 41.95 21.72 35.96
CA SER A 814 42.81 22.84 36.38
C SER A 814 42.75 23.00 37.90
#